data_AF-A0A2G6C3Q8-F1
#
_entry.id   AF-A0A2G6C3Q8-F1
#
_cell.length_a   1.000
_cell.length_b   1.000
_cell.length_c   1.000
_cell.angle_alpha   90.00
_cell.angle_beta   90.00
_cell.angle_gamma   90.00
#
_symmetry.space_group_name_H-M   'P 1'
#
loop_
_entity.id
_entity.type
_entity.pdbx_description
1 polymer ?
#
loop_
_entity_poly.entity_id
_entity_poly.type
_entity_poly.pdbx_seq_one_letter_code
_entity_poly.pdbx_strand_id
1 'polypeptide(L)'
;MQNPELLTLHNSNPDLHRSKEVDLVVDYVCAGGEAVSEDPTARLAIYIGFLASEDCVNDGILTGDPVSAKRQVEAHIIKRDDIPAEEVEWDYRITDEQGSGKDARLETEKRDQLASDIQKAQRTTLNSWAGYLGSEEGGYPDWFKYYAWEGVVRLGGVDEKRQSFHERDSATTAPYPVLDRAALAKVYTMLTTPQMVGESAAEGPQDEVLQGLLKSGDFGGLYAYALSRTALGFSARRRRGFAAAMGSQGPPSLGVPKIPNAVWGASGKHTGVSRVGKELYVVYPRKGDGGVVMEAGDGRVARAAGCSTSKQVEDLVDELSSKRESRRARQAADRELFRSLEQKITVDPEAELTGDELRCLYELDREVVGFSGNRDPLVDTVLEMRERRDEQALARVLPEVIRSQSRSSFAAYSSVCEVLNNECTNEGGPTAPVERLSYDEFEHLLQEKLHGWLDRGVYDYLAKELVENNVRHRLVVTPNITVSGDWIVALAKGFGDARLSLQPTEVYDDMYRAGVYTDQQWSGSEGDDQLRFSLMPDACSADLGCSVAIWQRCYLRYLQQRRPELRLRVPSVFDAVAYWYTLRAMGVPLDDANIPEKTYIRHLGYKPRQIDGKYGVPATFIDNSGLPVLGVSASGLEDNARIAVG
;
A
#
# COMPACT_ATOMS: atom_id res chain seq x y z
N MET A 1 -47.28 3.86 -4.10
CA MET A 1 -46.65 4.72 -5.12
C MET A 1 -45.44 3.96 -5.63
N GLN A 2 -45.26 3.84 -6.94
CA GLN A 2 -44.07 3.19 -7.50
C GLN A 2 -42.84 4.01 -7.13
N ASN A 3 -41.82 3.37 -6.55
CA ASN A 3 -40.55 4.02 -6.26
C ASN A 3 -39.82 4.23 -7.60
N PRO A 4 -39.64 5.49 -8.07
CA PRO A 4 -39.05 5.75 -9.39
C PRO A 4 -37.62 5.23 -9.53
N GLU A 5 -36.89 5.12 -8.42
CA GLU A 5 -35.53 4.57 -8.38
C GLU A 5 -35.51 3.05 -8.63
N LEU A 6 -36.42 2.32 -7.98
CA LEU A 6 -36.54 0.86 -8.17
C LEU A 6 -37.19 0.51 -9.50
N LEU A 7 -37.98 1.42 -10.08
CA LEU A 7 -38.46 1.28 -11.45
C LEU A 7 -37.30 1.31 -12.45
N THR A 8 -36.29 2.15 -12.23
CA THR A 8 -35.06 2.16 -13.05
C THR A 8 -34.31 0.83 -12.93
N LEU A 9 -34.13 0.30 -11.72
CA LEU A 9 -33.53 -1.02 -11.52
C LEU A 9 -34.32 -2.14 -12.21
N HIS A 10 -35.65 -2.11 -12.11
CA HIS A 10 -36.53 -3.06 -12.80
C HIS A 10 -36.41 -2.94 -14.32
N ASN A 11 -36.31 -1.74 -14.88
CA ASN A 11 -36.14 -1.57 -16.32
C ASN A 11 -34.78 -2.09 -16.82
N SER A 12 -33.72 -1.94 -16.02
CA SER A 12 -32.40 -2.50 -16.32
C SER A 12 -32.34 -4.02 -16.20
N ASN A 13 -33.12 -4.61 -15.30
CA ASN A 13 -33.24 -6.07 -15.16
C ASN A 13 -34.69 -6.47 -14.88
N PRO A 14 -35.51 -6.63 -15.95
CA PRO A 14 -36.95 -6.90 -15.82
C PRO A 14 -37.26 -8.19 -15.08
N ASP A 15 -36.36 -9.18 -15.13
CA ASP A 15 -36.60 -10.50 -14.56
C ASP A 15 -36.14 -10.61 -13.09
N LEU A 16 -35.38 -9.65 -12.56
CA LEU A 16 -34.83 -9.70 -11.20
C LEU A 16 -35.91 -9.92 -10.14
N HIS A 17 -37.05 -9.24 -10.24
CA HIS A 17 -38.13 -9.36 -9.26
C HIS A 17 -38.75 -10.77 -9.16
N ARG A 18 -38.47 -11.65 -10.14
CA ARG A 18 -38.91 -13.05 -10.22
C ARG A 18 -37.74 -14.03 -10.07
N SER A 19 -36.57 -13.53 -9.71
CA SER A 19 -35.41 -14.39 -9.50
C SER A 19 -35.58 -15.18 -8.20
N LYS A 20 -34.92 -16.33 -8.12
CA LYS A 20 -35.00 -17.19 -6.94
C LYS A 20 -34.48 -16.49 -5.68
N GLU A 21 -33.48 -15.63 -5.84
CA GLU A 21 -32.87 -14.86 -4.78
C GLU A 21 -33.86 -13.86 -4.18
N VAL A 22 -34.64 -13.17 -5.03
CA VAL A 22 -35.72 -12.27 -4.58
C VAL A 22 -36.85 -13.06 -3.93
N ASP A 23 -37.28 -14.17 -4.53
CA ASP A 23 -38.33 -15.04 -3.96
C ASP A 23 -37.96 -15.52 -2.55
N LEU A 24 -36.73 -16.00 -2.35
CA LEU A 24 -36.26 -16.48 -1.05
C LEU A 24 -36.31 -15.39 0.04
N VAL A 25 -35.89 -14.17 -0.31
CA VAL A 25 -35.91 -13.04 0.63
C VAL A 25 -37.34 -12.57 0.89
N VAL A 26 -38.18 -12.49 -0.13
CA VAL A 26 -39.59 -12.12 0.02
C VAL A 26 -40.31 -13.15 0.88
N ASP A 27 -40.11 -14.45 0.65
CA ASP A 27 -40.69 -15.54 1.47
C ASP A 27 -40.19 -15.48 2.93
N TYR A 28 -38.90 -15.22 3.14
CA TYR A 28 -38.32 -15.04 4.47
C TYR A 28 -38.98 -13.88 5.23
N VAL A 29 -39.20 -12.74 4.57
CA VAL A 29 -39.87 -11.58 5.17
C VAL A 29 -41.37 -11.85 5.39
N CYS A 30 -42.04 -12.52 4.44
CA CYS A 30 -43.46 -12.90 4.55
C CYS A 30 -43.73 -13.88 5.71
N ALA A 31 -42.77 -14.76 6.04
CA ALA A 31 -42.87 -15.66 7.18
C ALA A 31 -42.97 -14.92 8.53
N GLY A 32 -42.58 -13.64 8.58
CA GLY A 32 -42.76 -12.72 9.71
C GLY A 32 -44.18 -12.15 9.87
N GLY A 33 -45.11 -12.44 8.95
CA GLY A 33 -46.52 -12.06 9.04
C GLY A 33 -46.94 -10.78 8.28
N GLU A 34 -46.04 -10.19 7.49
CA GLU A 34 -46.34 -9.03 6.64
C GLU A 34 -46.82 -9.46 5.24
N ALA A 35 -47.91 -8.86 4.76
CA ALA A 35 -48.41 -9.09 3.41
C ALA A 35 -47.60 -8.26 2.40
N VAL A 36 -46.86 -8.92 1.52
CA VAL A 36 -46.05 -8.26 0.49
C VAL A 36 -46.85 -8.07 -0.81
N SER A 37 -46.71 -6.89 -1.42
CA SER A 37 -47.30 -6.57 -2.71
C SER A 37 -46.57 -7.27 -3.85
N GLU A 38 -47.31 -7.86 -4.80
CA GLU A 38 -46.77 -8.50 -6.03
C GLU A 38 -46.22 -7.49 -7.06
N ASP A 39 -46.31 -6.19 -6.78
CA ASP A 39 -45.71 -5.15 -7.62
C ASP A 39 -44.18 -5.35 -7.73
N PRO A 40 -43.58 -5.34 -8.94
CA PRO A 40 -42.14 -5.55 -9.12
C PRO A 40 -41.26 -4.62 -8.29
N THR A 41 -41.63 -3.33 -8.16
CA THR A 41 -40.82 -2.37 -7.40
C THR A 41 -40.93 -2.60 -5.90
N ALA A 42 -42.07 -3.10 -5.40
CA ALA A 42 -42.25 -3.48 -4.00
C ALA A 42 -41.40 -4.70 -3.63
N ARG A 43 -41.36 -5.72 -4.50
CA ARG A 43 -40.53 -6.91 -4.31
C ARG A 43 -39.03 -6.56 -4.32
N LEU A 44 -38.60 -5.72 -5.25
CA LEU A 44 -37.22 -5.21 -5.29
C LEU A 44 -36.87 -4.34 -4.07
N ALA A 45 -37.82 -3.58 -3.53
CA ALA A 45 -37.59 -2.77 -2.32
C ALA A 45 -37.24 -3.65 -1.13
N ILE A 46 -37.98 -4.76 -0.94
CA ILE A 46 -37.72 -5.73 0.13
C ILE A 46 -36.36 -6.39 -0.06
N TYR A 47 -36.06 -6.82 -1.29
CA TYR A 47 -34.79 -7.47 -1.59
C TYR A 47 -33.58 -6.55 -1.34
N ILE A 48 -33.60 -5.33 -1.87
CA ILE A 48 -32.51 -4.36 -1.68
C ILE A 48 -32.42 -3.95 -0.21
N GLY A 49 -33.55 -3.75 0.47
CA GLY A 49 -33.58 -3.44 1.90
C GLY A 49 -32.99 -4.56 2.76
N PHE A 50 -33.25 -5.82 2.42
CA PHE A 50 -32.63 -6.98 3.07
C PHE A 50 -31.11 -6.99 2.88
N LEU A 51 -30.63 -6.76 1.66
CA LEU A 51 -29.19 -6.70 1.36
C LEU A 51 -28.48 -5.51 2.04
N ALA A 52 -29.20 -4.43 2.33
CA ALA A 52 -28.68 -3.25 3.03
C ALA A 52 -28.87 -3.31 4.56
N SER A 53 -29.60 -4.30 5.08
CA SER A 53 -29.90 -4.39 6.52
C SER A 53 -28.71 -4.96 7.30
N GLU A 54 -28.23 -4.19 8.28
CA GLU A 54 -27.23 -4.65 9.25
C GLU A 54 -27.80 -5.65 10.28
N ASP A 55 -29.12 -5.64 10.47
CA ASP A 55 -29.83 -6.52 11.40
C ASP A 55 -30.06 -7.93 10.84
N CYS A 56 -29.88 -8.11 9.53
CA CYS A 56 -30.04 -9.39 8.85
C CYS A 56 -28.67 -9.97 8.47
N VAL A 57 -28.45 -11.25 8.78
CA VAL A 57 -27.29 -11.98 8.26
C VAL A 57 -27.48 -12.15 6.75
N ASN A 58 -26.80 -11.31 5.98
CA ASN A 58 -26.76 -11.37 4.52
C ASN A 58 -25.32 -11.20 4.04
N ASP A 59 -24.95 -11.89 2.96
CA ASP A 59 -23.60 -11.81 2.39
C ASP A 59 -23.50 -10.65 1.36
N GLY A 60 -24.30 -9.59 1.46
CA GLY A 60 -24.31 -8.49 0.50
C GLY A 60 -23.13 -7.53 0.64
N ILE A 61 -22.86 -6.75 -0.41
CA ILE A 61 -21.89 -5.64 -0.33
C ILE A 61 -22.49 -4.34 0.25
N LEU A 62 -23.82 -4.27 0.42
CA LEU A 62 -24.54 -3.02 0.72
C LEU A 62 -24.49 -2.65 2.21
N THR A 63 -24.23 -3.61 3.09
CA THR A 63 -24.05 -3.39 4.54
C THR A 63 -22.72 -2.72 4.89
N GLY A 64 -21.78 -2.67 3.95
CA GLY A 64 -20.41 -2.21 4.23
C GLY A 64 -19.60 -3.15 5.13
N ASP A 65 -20.17 -4.30 5.53
CA ASP A 65 -19.48 -5.29 6.36
C ASP A 65 -18.26 -5.87 5.62
N PRO A 66 -17.03 -5.74 6.15
CA PRO A 66 -15.82 -6.21 5.49
C PRO A 66 -15.81 -7.72 5.24
N VAL A 67 -16.47 -8.51 6.08
CA VAL A 67 -16.52 -9.97 5.94
C VAL A 67 -17.41 -10.38 4.77
N SER A 68 -18.58 -9.77 4.65
CA SER A 68 -19.54 -9.97 3.56
C SER A 68 -18.98 -9.48 2.22
N ALA A 69 -18.38 -8.29 2.20
CA ALA A 69 -17.70 -7.76 1.01
C ALA A 69 -16.57 -8.68 0.53
N LYS A 70 -15.76 -9.22 1.45
CA LYS A 70 -14.72 -10.20 1.11
C LYS A 70 -15.31 -11.47 0.49
N ARG A 71 -16.39 -12.02 1.05
CA ARG A 71 -17.05 -13.22 0.50
C ARG A 71 -17.56 -12.99 -0.92
N GLN A 72 -18.18 -11.84 -1.17
CA GLN A 72 -18.65 -11.44 -2.49
C GLN A 72 -17.50 -11.32 -3.49
N VAL A 73 -16.40 -10.68 -3.10
CA VAL A 73 -15.21 -10.60 -3.96
C VAL A 73 -14.68 -12.00 -4.30
N GLU A 74 -14.49 -12.87 -3.30
CA GLU A 74 -13.98 -14.24 -3.50
C GLU A 74 -14.90 -15.08 -4.40
N ALA A 75 -16.22 -14.90 -4.32
CA ALA A 75 -17.18 -15.61 -5.17
C ALA A 75 -17.00 -15.31 -6.68
N HIS A 76 -16.37 -14.19 -7.01
CA HIS A 76 -16.15 -13.71 -8.38
C HIS A 76 -14.69 -13.83 -8.84
N ILE A 77 -13.83 -14.52 -8.10
CA ILE A 77 -12.45 -14.80 -8.51
C ILE A 77 -12.39 -16.10 -9.32
N ILE A 78 -11.63 -16.12 -10.42
CA ILE A 78 -11.43 -17.32 -11.23
C ILE A 78 -10.84 -18.47 -10.40
N LYS A 79 -11.34 -19.69 -10.60
CA LYS A 79 -10.75 -20.87 -9.96
C LYS A 79 -9.52 -21.31 -10.73
N ARG A 80 -8.54 -21.89 -10.01
CA ARG A 80 -7.31 -22.43 -10.59
C ARG A 80 -7.57 -23.35 -11.79
N ASP A 81 -8.57 -24.21 -11.68
CA ASP A 81 -8.87 -25.22 -12.69
C ASP A 81 -9.60 -24.65 -13.91
N ASP A 82 -10.19 -23.45 -13.78
CA ASP A 82 -10.91 -22.78 -14.86
C ASP A 82 -9.98 -21.93 -15.76
N ILE A 83 -8.68 -21.83 -15.42
CA ILE A 83 -7.69 -21.09 -16.21
C ILE A 83 -7.39 -21.84 -17.52
N PRO A 84 -7.55 -21.20 -18.70
CA PRO A 84 -7.31 -21.84 -19.99
C PRO A 84 -5.91 -22.44 -20.14
N ALA A 85 -5.82 -23.62 -20.73
CA ALA A 85 -4.55 -24.29 -20.98
C ALA A 85 -3.62 -23.47 -21.90
N GLU A 86 -4.18 -22.68 -22.81
CA GLU A 86 -3.42 -21.81 -23.72
C GLU A 86 -2.67 -20.70 -22.98
N GLU A 87 -3.24 -20.15 -21.90
CA GLU A 87 -2.59 -19.14 -21.04
C GLU A 87 -1.40 -19.74 -20.29
N VAL A 88 -1.56 -20.97 -19.84
CA VAL A 88 -0.50 -21.76 -19.19
C VAL A 88 0.62 -22.10 -20.19
N GLU A 89 0.27 -22.48 -21.43
CA GLU A 89 1.21 -22.83 -22.50
C GLU A 89 1.98 -21.62 -23.07
N TRP A 90 1.38 -20.44 -23.06
CA TRP A 90 2.05 -19.20 -23.42
C TRP A 90 3.14 -18.81 -22.40
N ASP A 91 2.86 -18.96 -21.10
CA ASP A 91 3.85 -18.72 -20.03
C ASP A 91 5.04 -19.71 -20.13
N TYR A 92 4.77 -20.97 -20.51
CA TYR A 92 5.82 -21.95 -20.82
C TYR A 92 6.70 -21.53 -21.99
N ARG A 93 6.13 -21.01 -23.09
CA ARG A 93 6.90 -20.60 -24.27
C ARG A 93 7.83 -19.42 -24.00
N ILE A 94 7.43 -18.48 -23.14
CA ILE A 94 8.31 -17.37 -22.71
C ILE A 94 9.47 -17.89 -21.82
N THR A 95 9.24 -18.98 -21.09
CA THR A 95 10.22 -19.51 -20.12
C THR A 95 11.19 -20.53 -20.75
N ASP A 96 10.83 -21.22 -21.83
CA ASP A 96 11.60 -22.33 -22.42
C ASP A 96 12.63 -21.93 -23.50
N GLU A 97 12.72 -20.64 -23.86
CA GLU A 97 13.86 -20.13 -24.66
C GLU A 97 15.19 -20.14 -23.88
N GLN A 98 15.18 -20.54 -22.60
CA GLN A 98 16.36 -20.69 -21.72
C GLN A 98 16.77 -22.15 -21.42
N GLY A 99 16.24 -23.13 -22.15
CA GLY A 99 16.82 -24.49 -22.19
C GLY A 99 16.61 -25.35 -20.94
N SER A 100 15.52 -25.13 -20.19
CA SER A 100 15.15 -25.97 -19.05
C SER A 100 14.16 -27.06 -19.49
N GLY A 101 14.63 -28.31 -19.59
CA GLY A 101 13.79 -29.46 -19.96
C GLY A 101 12.55 -29.65 -19.08
N LYS A 102 11.53 -30.33 -19.63
CA LYS A 102 10.23 -30.57 -19.00
C LYS A 102 10.33 -31.46 -17.75
N ASP A 103 10.23 -30.83 -16.58
CA ASP A 103 9.95 -31.50 -15.30
C ASP A 103 8.49 -31.23 -14.90
N ALA A 104 7.70 -32.29 -14.74
CA ALA A 104 6.26 -32.23 -14.44
C ALA A 104 5.95 -31.59 -13.07
N ARG A 105 6.91 -31.59 -12.12
CA ARG A 105 6.73 -30.93 -10.81
C ARG A 105 6.81 -29.40 -10.96
N LEU A 106 7.77 -28.96 -11.76
CA LEU A 106 8.00 -27.56 -12.14
C LEU A 106 6.83 -27.00 -12.97
N GLU A 107 6.13 -27.86 -13.71
CA GLU A 107 4.90 -27.48 -14.42
C GLU A 107 3.71 -27.19 -13.48
N THR A 108 3.60 -27.94 -12.38
CA THR A 108 2.51 -27.73 -11.41
C THR A 108 2.71 -26.43 -10.63
N GLU A 109 3.93 -26.16 -10.17
CA GLU A 109 4.28 -24.94 -9.43
C GLU A 109 4.10 -23.67 -10.26
N LYS A 110 4.47 -23.71 -11.56
CA LYS A 110 4.25 -22.57 -12.48
C LYS A 110 2.77 -22.29 -12.70
N ARG A 111 1.95 -23.34 -12.84
CA ARG A 111 0.49 -23.20 -12.96
C ARG A 111 -0.13 -22.56 -11.72
N ASP A 112 0.38 -22.91 -10.54
CA ASP A 112 -0.07 -22.34 -9.26
C ASP A 112 0.29 -20.87 -9.13
N GLN A 113 1.49 -20.51 -9.58
CA GLN A 113 1.94 -19.13 -9.60
C GLN A 113 1.10 -18.26 -10.55
N LEU A 114 0.86 -18.73 -11.79
CA LEU A 114 0.01 -18.02 -12.75
C LEU A 114 -1.42 -17.84 -12.21
N ALA A 115 -1.98 -18.88 -11.60
CA ALA A 115 -3.29 -18.80 -10.97
C ALA A 115 -3.32 -17.76 -9.85
N SER A 116 -2.32 -17.76 -8.97
CA SER A 116 -2.19 -16.80 -7.88
C SER A 116 -2.14 -15.35 -8.38
N ASP A 117 -1.37 -15.08 -9.44
CA ASP A 117 -1.23 -13.73 -10.00
C ASP A 117 -2.51 -13.22 -10.65
N ILE A 118 -3.20 -14.07 -11.42
CA ILE A 118 -4.51 -13.75 -12.03
C ILE A 118 -5.53 -13.46 -10.93
N GLN A 119 -5.62 -14.34 -9.93
CA GLN A 119 -6.55 -14.19 -8.81
C GLN A 119 -6.27 -12.93 -8.00
N LYS A 120 -4.99 -12.60 -7.77
CA LYS A 120 -4.59 -11.38 -7.07
C LYS A 120 -5.01 -10.13 -7.82
N ALA A 121 -4.81 -10.07 -9.14
CA ALA A 121 -5.20 -8.93 -9.97
C ALA A 121 -6.72 -8.71 -9.97
N GLN A 122 -7.50 -9.79 -10.10
CA GLN A 122 -8.97 -9.75 -10.03
C GLN A 122 -9.45 -9.29 -8.65
N ARG A 123 -8.88 -9.85 -7.58
CA ARG A 123 -9.20 -9.49 -6.20
C ARG A 123 -8.90 -8.02 -5.91
N THR A 124 -7.76 -7.52 -6.40
CA THR A 124 -7.34 -6.13 -6.20
C THR A 124 -8.31 -5.14 -6.86
N THR A 125 -8.68 -5.41 -8.11
CA THR A 125 -9.60 -4.54 -8.86
C THR A 125 -11.01 -4.59 -8.29
N LEU A 126 -11.52 -5.77 -7.93
CA LEU A 126 -12.87 -5.92 -7.39
C LEU A 126 -13.02 -5.41 -5.95
N ASN A 127 -11.99 -5.54 -5.11
CA ASN A 127 -11.96 -4.93 -3.78
C ASN A 127 -12.12 -3.40 -3.84
N SER A 128 -11.57 -2.74 -4.87
CA SER A 128 -11.75 -1.30 -5.06
C SER A 128 -13.21 -0.92 -5.31
N TRP A 129 -13.96 -1.78 -6.01
CA TRP A 129 -15.40 -1.57 -6.24
C TRP A 129 -16.20 -1.86 -4.97
N ALA A 130 -15.96 -3.01 -4.32
CA ALA A 130 -16.66 -3.41 -3.11
C ALA A 130 -16.47 -2.36 -1.99
N GLY A 131 -15.23 -1.92 -1.76
CA GLY A 131 -14.93 -0.91 -0.74
C GLY A 131 -15.53 0.46 -1.03
N TYR A 132 -15.58 0.89 -2.30
CA TYR A 132 -16.18 2.17 -2.65
C TYR A 132 -17.72 2.15 -2.60
N LEU A 133 -18.34 1.10 -3.11
CA LEU A 133 -19.80 0.97 -3.11
C LEU A 133 -20.35 0.70 -1.70
N GLY A 134 -19.62 -0.04 -0.86
CA GLY A 134 -20.01 -0.36 0.52
C GLY A 134 -19.65 0.71 1.55
N SER A 135 -18.91 1.76 1.20
CA SER A 135 -18.54 2.84 2.14
C SER A 135 -19.49 4.04 2.06
N GLU A 136 -19.50 4.86 3.12
CA GLU A 136 -20.21 6.14 3.14
C GLU A 136 -19.70 7.10 2.03
N GLU A 137 -18.44 6.97 1.59
CA GLU A 137 -17.87 7.76 0.49
C GLU A 137 -18.56 7.54 -0.86
N GLY A 138 -19.21 6.39 -1.05
CA GLY A 138 -19.95 6.08 -2.26
C GLY A 138 -21.15 7.02 -2.44
N GLY A 139 -21.83 7.38 -1.36
CA GLY A 139 -22.96 8.34 -1.35
C GLY A 139 -24.16 7.98 -2.25
N TYR A 140 -24.18 6.81 -2.87
CA TYR A 140 -25.25 6.37 -3.78
C TYR A 140 -26.38 5.65 -3.02
N PRO A 141 -27.63 5.71 -3.51
CA PRO A 141 -28.69 4.84 -3.02
C PRO A 141 -28.38 3.35 -3.26
N ASP A 142 -28.94 2.49 -2.42
CA ASP A 142 -28.59 1.05 -2.39
C ASP A 142 -28.95 0.31 -3.68
N TRP A 143 -30.04 0.71 -4.36
CA TRP A 143 -30.39 0.15 -5.67
C TRP A 143 -29.29 0.38 -6.71
N PHE A 144 -28.61 1.54 -6.66
CA PHE A 144 -27.57 1.89 -7.63
C PHE A 144 -26.26 1.20 -7.30
N LYS A 145 -25.91 1.09 -6.01
CA LYS A 145 -24.77 0.27 -5.56
C LYS A 145 -24.92 -1.18 -6.02
N TYR A 146 -26.12 -1.75 -5.83
CA TYR A 146 -26.44 -3.10 -6.31
C TYR A 146 -26.32 -3.20 -7.83
N TYR A 147 -26.94 -2.27 -8.56
CA TYR A 147 -26.86 -2.19 -10.03
C TYR A 147 -25.42 -2.12 -10.55
N ALA A 148 -24.58 -1.28 -9.95
CA ALA A 148 -23.18 -1.11 -10.34
C ALA A 148 -22.34 -2.36 -10.03
N TRP A 149 -22.57 -3.00 -8.90
CA TRP A 149 -21.90 -4.25 -8.51
C TRP A 149 -22.24 -5.39 -9.46
N GLU A 150 -23.54 -5.65 -9.66
CA GLU A 150 -24.02 -6.66 -10.62
C GLU A 150 -23.55 -6.37 -12.05
N GLY A 151 -23.40 -5.09 -12.39
CA GLY A 151 -22.81 -4.67 -13.65
C GLY A 151 -21.34 -5.06 -13.76
N VAL A 152 -20.50 -4.62 -12.82
CA VAL A 152 -19.04 -4.75 -12.92
C VAL A 152 -18.56 -6.21 -12.84
N VAL A 153 -19.20 -7.06 -12.05
CA VAL A 153 -18.81 -8.48 -11.91
C VAL A 153 -18.99 -9.28 -13.21
N ARG A 154 -19.76 -8.75 -14.17
CA ARG A 154 -19.96 -9.33 -15.52
C ARG A 154 -19.02 -8.76 -16.58
N LEU A 155 -18.17 -7.79 -16.24
CA LEU A 155 -17.28 -7.15 -17.21
C LEU A 155 -15.93 -7.86 -17.29
N GLY A 156 -15.52 -8.18 -18.51
CA GLY A 156 -14.21 -8.67 -18.88
C GLY A 156 -13.30 -7.56 -19.39
N GLY A 157 -12.31 -7.93 -20.22
CA GLY A 157 -11.36 -6.99 -20.81
C GLY A 157 -12.03 -5.95 -21.72
N VAL A 158 -11.32 -4.84 -22.00
CA VAL A 158 -11.80 -3.77 -22.89
C VAL A 158 -11.65 -4.19 -24.35
N ASP A 159 -12.72 -4.05 -25.14
CA ASP A 159 -12.67 -4.01 -26.59
C ASP A 159 -12.44 -2.57 -27.05
N GLU A 160 -11.17 -2.23 -27.32
CA GLU A 160 -10.79 -0.89 -27.78
C GLU A 160 -11.49 -0.48 -29.08
N LYS A 161 -11.75 -1.43 -29.98
CA LYS A 161 -12.34 -1.13 -31.29
C LYS A 161 -13.81 -0.77 -31.15
N ARG A 162 -14.49 -1.44 -30.23
CA ARG A 162 -15.91 -1.21 -29.94
C ARG A 162 -16.13 -0.18 -28.84
N GLN A 163 -15.07 0.25 -28.16
CA GLN A 163 -15.12 1.13 -26.99
C GLN A 163 -16.09 0.57 -25.93
N SER A 164 -16.02 -0.74 -25.69
CA SER A 164 -16.93 -1.48 -24.82
C SER A 164 -16.15 -2.51 -24.00
N PHE A 165 -16.80 -3.20 -23.06
CA PHE A 165 -16.22 -4.33 -22.34
C PHE A 165 -16.66 -5.65 -22.99
N HIS A 166 -15.79 -6.66 -22.96
CA HIS A 166 -16.19 -8.04 -23.19
C HIS A 166 -17.04 -8.52 -22.01
N GLU A 167 -17.90 -9.50 -22.25
CA GLU A 167 -18.59 -10.21 -21.17
C GLU A 167 -17.61 -11.16 -20.49
N ARG A 168 -17.74 -11.30 -19.17
CA ARG A 168 -16.92 -12.20 -18.37
C ARG A 168 -17.54 -13.59 -18.31
N ASP A 169 -16.70 -14.60 -18.47
CA ASP A 169 -17.04 -16.00 -18.24
C ASP A 169 -16.14 -16.63 -17.16
N SER A 170 -16.35 -17.90 -16.84
CA SER A 170 -15.55 -18.63 -15.85
C SER A 170 -14.07 -18.77 -16.24
N ALA A 171 -13.74 -18.65 -17.52
CA ALA A 171 -12.39 -18.78 -18.06
C ALA A 171 -11.64 -17.44 -18.17
N THR A 172 -12.31 -16.33 -17.84
CA THR A 172 -11.77 -14.98 -18.02
C THR A 172 -10.63 -14.71 -17.03
N THR A 173 -9.42 -14.57 -17.57
CA THR A 173 -8.21 -14.25 -16.79
C THR A 173 -8.01 -12.75 -16.59
N ALA A 174 -8.67 -11.91 -17.39
CA ALA A 174 -8.57 -10.45 -17.29
C ALA A 174 -9.00 -9.93 -15.89
N PRO A 175 -8.35 -8.88 -15.37
CA PRO A 175 -8.81 -8.18 -14.17
C PRO A 175 -10.11 -7.41 -14.45
N TYR A 176 -10.81 -7.00 -13.39
CA TYR A 176 -12.00 -6.16 -13.51
C TYR A 176 -11.64 -4.73 -13.95
N PRO A 177 -12.56 -4.01 -14.61
CA PRO A 177 -12.35 -2.60 -14.93
C PRO A 177 -11.98 -1.78 -13.69
N VAL A 178 -11.03 -0.86 -13.82
CA VAL A 178 -10.68 0.03 -12.71
C VAL A 178 -11.84 1.00 -12.45
N LEU A 179 -12.15 1.22 -11.17
CA LEU A 179 -13.16 2.18 -10.74
C LEU A 179 -12.76 3.61 -11.11
N ASP A 180 -13.58 4.27 -11.92
CA ASP A 180 -13.56 5.70 -12.20
C ASP A 180 -14.82 6.32 -11.56
N ARG A 181 -14.62 6.99 -10.43
CA ARG A 181 -15.70 7.62 -9.65
C ARG A 181 -16.48 8.65 -10.47
N ALA A 182 -15.83 9.37 -11.38
CA ALA A 182 -16.47 10.39 -12.21
C ALA A 182 -17.32 9.76 -13.32
N ALA A 183 -16.83 8.68 -13.95
CA ALA A 183 -17.61 7.91 -14.91
C ALA A 183 -18.83 7.27 -14.23
N LEU A 184 -18.65 6.68 -13.05
CA LEU A 184 -19.75 6.08 -12.27
C LEU A 184 -20.80 7.11 -11.86
N ALA A 185 -20.39 8.29 -11.37
CA ALA A 185 -21.30 9.40 -11.05
C ALA A 185 -22.08 9.86 -12.29
N LYS A 186 -21.44 9.85 -13.47
CA LYS A 186 -22.10 10.17 -14.73
C LYS A 186 -23.14 9.11 -15.10
N VAL A 187 -22.86 7.82 -14.91
CA VAL A 187 -23.85 6.74 -15.10
C VAL A 187 -25.05 6.95 -14.18
N TYR A 188 -24.82 7.25 -12.90
CA TYR A 188 -25.89 7.55 -11.95
C TYR A 188 -26.75 8.73 -12.42
N THR A 189 -26.10 9.82 -12.86
CA THR A 189 -26.78 11.01 -13.39
C THR A 189 -27.61 10.68 -14.63
N MET A 190 -27.07 9.89 -15.56
CA MET A 190 -27.77 9.46 -16.78
C MET A 190 -29.06 8.67 -16.47
N LEU A 191 -29.04 7.86 -15.41
CA LEU A 191 -30.18 7.03 -15.00
C LEU A 191 -31.22 7.79 -14.16
N THR A 192 -30.82 8.81 -13.41
CA THR A 192 -31.70 9.53 -12.46
C THR A 192 -32.22 10.87 -12.97
N THR A 193 -31.49 11.53 -13.88
CA THR A 193 -31.87 12.84 -14.44
C THR A 193 -31.84 12.83 -15.98
N PRO A 194 -32.59 11.94 -16.65
CA PRO A 194 -32.56 11.81 -18.11
C PRO A 194 -32.97 13.08 -18.87
N GLN A 195 -33.70 14.01 -18.23
CA GLN A 195 -34.13 15.28 -18.82
C GLN A 195 -33.01 16.33 -18.88
N MET A 196 -32.07 16.36 -17.91
CA MET A 196 -30.98 17.34 -17.85
C MET A 196 -29.83 17.05 -18.83
N VAL A 197 -29.69 15.80 -19.26
CA VAL A 197 -28.70 15.40 -20.28
C VAL A 197 -29.03 16.02 -21.65
N GLY A 198 -30.28 16.44 -21.88
CA GLY A 198 -30.74 17.09 -23.11
C GLY A 198 -30.51 18.61 -23.21
N GLU A 199 -30.41 19.35 -22.09
CA GLU A 199 -30.36 20.82 -22.11
C GLU A 199 -28.96 21.41 -21.99
N SER A 200 -27.99 20.73 -21.35
CA SER A 200 -26.62 21.23 -21.16
C SER A 200 -25.63 20.81 -22.27
N ALA A 201 -26.05 19.98 -23.23
CA ALA A 201 -25.19 19.44 -24.29
C ALA A 201 -25.67 19.89 -25.69
N ALA A 202 -26.06 21.16 -25.82
CA ALA A 202 -26.42 21.77 -27.10
C ALA A 202 -25.17 22.02 -27.97
N GLU A 203 -24.45 20.96 -28.35
CA GLU A 203 -23.58 20.91 -29.53
C GLU A 203 -23.58 19.49 -30.13
N GLY A 204 -24.46 19.25 -31.12
CA GLY A 204 -24.32 18.15 -32.08
C GLY A 204 -25.45 17.11 -32.14
N PRO A 205 -25.55 16.34 -33.25
CA PRO A 205 -26.63 15.39 -33.52
C PRO A 205 -26.66 14.31 -32.42
N GLN A 206 -27.86 14.07 -31.93
CA GLN A 206 -28.18 13.30 -30.73
C GLN A 206 -27.59 11.88 -30.77
N ASP A 207 -26.95 11.47 -29.67
CA ASP A 207 -26.40 10.12 -29.47
C ASP A 207 -27.56 9.09 -29.40
N GLU A 208 -28.01 8.59 -30.55
CA GLU A 208 -28.88 7.39 -30.65
C GLU A 208 -28.32 6.23 -29.82
N VAL A 209 -26.98 6.16 -29.72
CA VAL A 209 -26.22 5.21 -28.90
C VAL A 209 -26.56 5.36 -27.42
N LEU A 210 -26.56 6.57 -26.86
CA LEU A 210 -26.92 6.79 -25.45
C LEU A 210 -28.38 6.45 -25.18
N GLN A 211 -29.28 6.80 -26.09
CA GLN A 211 -30.71 6.45 -25.98
C GLN A 211 -30.92 4.93 -26.03
N GLY A 212 -30.15 4.22 -26.86
CA GLY A 212 -30.12 2.76 -26.88
C GLY A 212 -29.62 2.17 -25.56
N LEU A 213 -28.53 2.70 -25.01
CA LEU A 213 -27.94 2.24 -23.75
C LEU A 213 -28.83 2.53 -22.52
N LEU A 214 -29.52 3.66 -22.50
CA LEU A 214 -30.49 4.00 -21.46
C LEU A 214 -31.73 3.10 -21.53
N LYS A 215 -32.13 2.67 -22.73
CA LYS A 215 -33.23 1.71 -22.92
C LYS A 215 -32.83 0.28 -22.54
N SER A 216 -31.59 -0.13 -22.82
CA SER A 216 -31.11 -1.45 -22.44
C SER A 216 -30.78 -1.54 -20.95
N GLY A 217 -30.49 -0.40 -20.30
CA GLY A 217 -30.09 -0.37 -18.89
C GLY A 217 -28.79 -1.14 -18.64
N ASP A 218 -27.95 -1.30 -19.67
CA ASP A 218 -26.69 -2.04 -19.59
C ASP A 218 -25.62 -1.20 -18.90
N PHE A 219 -25.20 -1.63 -17.71
CA PHE A 219 -24.16 -0.96 -16.96
C PHE A 219 -22.84 -0.88 -17.75
N GLY A 220 -22.44 -1.97 -18.42
CA GLY A 220 -21.15 -2.03 -19.12
C GLY A 220 -21.06 -0.99 -20.22
N GLY A 221 -22.08 -0.90 -21.07
CA GLY A 221 -22.19 0.09 -22.13
C GLY A 221 -22.34 1.52 -21.60
N LEU A 222 -23.16 1.76 -20.57
CA LEU A 222 -23.29 3.10 -19.96
C LEU A 222 -21.98 3.57 -19.32
N TYR A 223 -21.27 2.66 -18.63
CA TYR A 223 -20.00 2.95 -18.00
C TYR A 223 -18.90 3.20 -19.03
N ALA A 224 -18.82 2.39 -20.10
CA ALA A 224 -17.90 2.61 -21.22
C ALA A 224 -18.18 3.94 -21.93
N TYR A 225 -19.45 4.26 -22.18
CA TYR A 225 -19.87 5.54 -22.74
C TYR A 225 -19.49 6.72 -21.83
N ALA A 226 -19.69 6.60 -20.51
CA ALA A 226 -19.30 7.61 -19.54
C ALA A 226 -17.78 7.84 -19.53
N LEU A 227 -16.99 6.75 -19.52
CA LEU A 227 -15.52 6.77 -19.60
C LEU A 227 -15.02 7.47 -20.86
N SER A 228 -15.64 7.24 -22.02
CA SER A 228 -15.24 7.91 -23.28
C SER A 228 -15.38 9.44 -23.23
N ARG A 229 -16.22 9.95 -22.32
CA ARG A 229 -16.60 11.37 -22.19
C ARG A 229 -16.11 12.03 -20.89
N THR A 230 -15.22 11.40 -20.12
CA THR A 230 -14.45 12.09 -19.08
C THR A 230 -13.23 12.77 -19.73
N ALA A 231 -12.56 13.71 -19.03
CA ALA A 231 -11.37 14.41 -19.54
C ALA A 231 -10.19 13.49 -19.93
N LEU A 232 -10.35 12.21 -19.65
CA LEU A 232 -9.34 11.19 -19.79
C LEU A 232 -9.61 10.21 -20.95
N GLY A 233 -10.87 10.03 -21.38
CA GLY A 233 -11.27 9.17 -22.51
C GLY A 233 -10.68 7.75 -22.48
N PHE A 234 -10.89 6.97 -23.54
CA PHE A 234 -10.05 5.79 -23.80
C PHE A 234 -8.61 6.18 -24.23
N SER A 235 -8.37 7.49 -24.47
CA SER A 235 -7.05 8.08 -24.70
C SER A 235 -7.03 9.57 -24.31
N ALA A 236 -6.00 10.00 -23.57
CA ALA A 236 -5.88 11.33 -22.99
C ALA A 236 -5.69 12.45 -24.04
N ARG A 237 -6.64 13.41 -24.12
CA ARG A 237 -6.44 14.68 -24.84
C ARG A 237 -5.75 15.72 -23.95
N ARG A 238 -4.55 16.12 -24.38
CA ARG A 238 -3.67 17.25 -24.00
C ARG A 238 -4.21 18.25 -22.95
N ARG A 239 -3.61 18.24 -21.75
CA ARG A 239 -3.28 19.47 -20.99
C ARG A 239 -1.85 19.38 -20.43
N ARG A 240 -1.16 20.52 -20.45
CA ARG A 240 0.26 20.70 -20.12
C ARG A 240 0.48 20.64 -18.60
N GLY A 241 1.45 19.83 -18.17
CA GLY A 241 1.91 19.74 -16.78
C GLY A 241 2.44 18.33 -16.51
N PHE A 242 3.69 18.20 -16.08
CA PHE A 242 4.44 16.95 -16.01
C PHE A 242 4.23 16.25 -14.66
N ALA A 243 4.00 14.93 -14.65
CA ALA A 243 4.12 14.06 -13.47
C ALA A 243 4.75 12.72 -13.89
N ALA A 244 5.81 12.33 -13.20
CA ALA A 244 6.43 11.02 -13.28
C ALA A 244 5.79 10.12 -12.21
N ALA A 245 5.28 8.95 -12.59
CA ALA A 245 4.67 8.00 -11.67
C ALA A 245 5.31 6.62 -11.84
N MET A 246 6.17 6.26 -10.90
CA MET A 246 6.54 4.86 -10.60
C MET A 246 5.53 4.35 -9.56
N GLY A 247 5.08 3.12 -9.74
CA GLY A 247 3.82 2.63 -9.20
C GLY A 247 3.79 2.42 -7.68
N SER A 248 2.66 2.82 -7.10
CA SER A 248 2.16 2.31 -5.83
C SER A 248 0.64 2.03 -5.95
N GLN A 249 0.22 0.92 -5.36
CA GLN A 249 -1.16 0.49 -5.22
C GLN A 249 -1.65 0.97 -3.85
N GLY A 250 -2.60 1.90 -3.83
CA GLY A 250 -3.37 2.34 -2.65
C GLY A 250 -4.62 3.13 -3.09
N PRO A 251 -5.79 3.00 -2.42
CA PRO A 251 -7.08 3.60 -2.82
C PRO A 251 -7.36 4.91 -2.02
N PRO A 252 -8.56 5.57 -2.07
CA PRO A 252 -8.73 6.77 -2.90
C PRO A 252 -9.33 7.99 -2.18
N SER A 253 -8.85 9.21 -2.46
CA SER A 253 -9.72 10.32 -2.89
C SER A 253 -8.94 11.58 -3.30
N LEU A 254 -9.27 12.06 -4.51
CA LEU A 254 -9.08 13.43 -5.05
C LEU A 254 -7.63 13.98 -5.06
N GLY A 255 -6.88 13.99 -6.14
CA GLY A 255 -7.14 13.66 -7.54
C GLY A 255 -5.89 14.02 -8.34
N VAL A 256 -5.23 13.02 -8.93
CA VAL A 256 -4.30 13.19 -10.06
C VAL A 256 -4.64 12.11 -11.06
N PRO A 257 -4.76 12.42 -12.37
CA PRO A 257 -5.29 11.47 -13.34
C PRO A 257 -4.28 10.35 -13.58
N LYS A 258 -4.53 9.18 -13.00
CA LYS A 258 -4.06 7.91 -13.57
C LYS A 258 -4.59 7.88 -15.00
N ILE A 259 -3.73 7.65 -15.99
CA ILE A 259 -4.11 7.54 -17.40
C ILE A 259 -5.18 6.43 -17.51
N PRO A 260 -6.45 6.73 -17.78
CA PRO A 260 -7.49 5.73 -17.91
C PRO A 260 -7.39 5.08 -19.28
N ASN A 261 -7.61 3.77 -19.28
CA ASN A 261 -7.99 3.01 -20.47
C ASN A 261 -7.02 2.99 -21.65
N ALA A 262 -5.73 3.27 -21.44
CA ALA A 262 -4.70 2.95 -22.43
C ALA A 262 -4.41 1.44 -22.41
N VAL A 263 -5.16 0.67 -23.20
CA VAL A 263 -4.66 -0.59 -23.75
C VAL A 263 -4.05 -0.22 -25.13
N TRP A 264 -2.90 -0.80 -25.46
CA TRP A 264 -2.21 -0.56 -26.73
C TRP A 264 -2.48 -1.75 -27.67
N GLY A 265 -3.35 -1.57 -28.66
CA GLY A 265 -3.56 -2.53 -29.76
C GLY A 265 -2.37 -2.63 -30.76
N ALA A 266 -2.30 -3.55 -31.72
CA ALA A 266 -3.31 -4.45 -32.27
C ALA A 266 -2.67 -5.56 -33.14
N SER A 267 -3.02 -6.83 -32.90
CA SER A 267 -3.35 -7.79 -33.97
C SER A 267 -4.12 -8.95 -33.33
N GLY A 268 -5.24 -9.35 -33.91
CA GLY A 268 -6.05 -10.46 -33.40
C GLY A 268 -5.28 -11.77 -33.46
N LYS A 269 -4.67 -12.15 -32.33
CA LYS A 269 -4.18 -13.46 -31.88
C LYS A 269 -3.53 -13.16 -30.52
N HIS A 270 -4.05 -13.79 -29.46
CA HIS A 270 -3.72 -13.57 -28.05
C HIS A 270 -2.31 -12.98 -27.83
N THR A 271 -2.26 -11.67 -27.61
CA THR A 271 -1.12 -10.99 -26.98
C THR A 271 -1.55 -10.64 -25.57
N GLY A 272 -1.70 -11.67 -24.75
CA GLY A 272 -1.62 -11.52 -23.31
C GLY A 272 -0.17 -11.20 -22.99
N VAL A 273 0.15 -9.92 -22.79
CA VAL A 273 1.29 -9.61 -21.92
C VAL A 273 0.77 -9.81 -20.51
N SER A 274 0.86 -11.05 -20.04
CA SER A 274 1.00 -11.29 -18.61
C SER A 274 2.15 -10.42 -18.12
N ARG A 275 1.95 -9.83 -16.96
CA ARG A 275 2.91 -8.97 -16.27
C ARG A 275 4.16 -9.79 -15.92
N VAL A 276 5.03 -10.05 -16.88
CA VAL A 276 6.36 -10.63 -16.66
C VAL A 276 7.31 -9.46 -16.41
N GLY A 277 7.55 -9.18 -15.12
CA GLY A 277 8.71 -8.42 -14.67
C GLY A 277 8.79 -6.94 -15.09
N LYS A 278 8.40 -6.07 -14.15
CA LYS A 278 8.81 -4.66 -13.93
C LYS A 278 9.51 -3.88 -15.07
N GLU A 279 8.93 -2.69 -15.32
CA GLU A 279 9.48 -1.42 -15.85
C GLU A 279 9.17 -1.06 -17.33
N LEU A 280 8.21 -0.15 -17.50
CA LEU A 280 7.88 0.55 -18.74
C LEU A 280 8.25 2.03 -18.53
N TYR A 281 9.15 2.57 -19.36
CA TYR A 281 9.65 3.93 -19.21
C TYR A 281 9.07 4.84 -20.28
N VAL A 282 8.37 5.89 -19.86
CA VAL A 282 7.89 6.95 -20.75
C VAL A 282 8.69 8.21 -20.47
N VAL A 283 9.55 8.59 -21.42
CA VAL A 283 10.37 9.81 -21.33
C VAL A 283 9.75 10.89 -22.21
N TYR A 284 9.50 12.07 -21.62
CA TYR A 284 9.11 13.25 -22.38
C TYR A 284 10.26 14.27 -22.40
N PRO A 285 10.76 14.68 -23.58
CA PRO A 285 11.71 15.78 -23.65
C PRO A 285 11.04 17.14 -23.38
N ARG A 286 11.86 18.08 -22.88
CA ARG A 286 11.49 19.35 -22.24
C ARG A 286 10.79 20.39 -23.14
N LYS A 287 10.58 20.10 -24.43
CA LYS A 287 9.97 21.03 -25.39
C LYS A 287 9.25 20.28 -26.51
N GLY A 288 7.93 20.33 -26.51
CA GLY A 288 7.06 20.36 -27.70
C GLY A 288 7.03 19.20 -28.69
N ASP A 289 8.03 18.32 -28.68
CA ASP A 289 8.22 17.25 -29.66
C ASP A 289 8.00 15.89 -28.99
N GLY A 290 7.50 14.92 -29.75
CA GLY A 290 6.84 13.69 -29.32
C GLY A 290 7.51 12.89 -28.20
N GLY A 291 6.70 12.11 -27.47
CA GLY A 291 7.17 11.18 -26.45
C GLY A 291 7.75 9.91 -27.07
N VAL A 292 8.77 9.34 -26.44
CA VAL A 292 9.34 8.04 -26.81
C VAL A 292 8.76 6.97 -25.87
N VAL A 293 8.30 5.88 -26.47
CA VAL A 293 7.79 4.69 -25.80
C VAL A 293 8.86 3.61 -25.92
N MET A 294 9.30 3.07 -24.78
CA MET A 294 10.24 1.94 -24.74
C MET A 294 9.57 0.71 -24.16
N GLU A 295 9.61 -0.39 -24.91
CA GLU A 295 9.18 -1.72 -24.47
C GLU A 295 10.41 -2.50 -23.99
N ALA A 296 10.41 -2.91 -22.71
CA ALA A 296 11.56 -3.52 -22.05
C ALA A 296 11.65 -5.05 -22.29
N GLY A 297 11.51 -5.49 -23.54
CA GLY A 297 11.75 -6.88 -23.97
C GLY A 297 13.13 -7.07 -24.60
N ASP A 298 13.41 -6.29 -25.66
CA ASP A 298 14.42 -6.70 -26.66
C ASP A 298 15.48 -5.64 -26.98
N GLY A 299 15.52 -4.53 -26.23
CA GLY A 299 16.34 -3.36 -26.60
C GLY A 299 15.87 -2.65 -27.88
N ARG A 300 14.62 -2.89 -28.32
CA ARG A 300 14.05 -2.26 -29.51
C ARG A 300 13.31 -0.97 -29.14
N VAL A 301 13.71 0.13 -29.78
CA VAL A 301 13.05 1.44 -29.67
C VAL A 301 11.94 1.53 -30.72
N ALA A 302 10.68 1.68 -30.30
CA ALA A 302 9.60 2.02 -31.21
C ALA A 302 9.56 3.56 -31.38
N ARG A 303 10.03 4.06 -32.53
CA ARG A 303 10.08 5.50 -32.82
C ARG A 303 8.67 6.04 -33.08
N ALA A 304 8.08 6.72 -32.09
CA ALA A 304 6.95 7.61 -32.36
C ALA A 304 7.46 8.88 -33.07
N ALA A 305 6.69 9.36 -34.04
CA ALA A 305 7.11 10.43 -34.94
C ALA A 305 7.39 11.76 -34.20
N GLY A 306 8.57 12.33 -34.47
CA GLY A 306 8.92 13.74 -34.21
C GLY A 306 9.72 14.02 -32.94
N CYS A 307 11.04 13.75 -32.93
CA CYS A 307 11.98 14.27 -31.93
C CYS A 307 13.26 14.86 -32.58
N SER A 308 13.70 16.02 -32.07
CA SER A 308 15.11 16.45 -32.02
C SER A 308 15.60 16.23 -30.58
N THR A 309 16.69 15.56 -30.20
CA THR A 309 17.85 14.93 -30.84
C THR A 309 18.17 13.60 -30.10
N SER A 310 18.73 12.61 -30.79
CA SER A 310 18.94 11.20 -30.36
C SER A 310 19.59 11.00 -28.98
N LYS A 311 20.53 11.87 -28.60
CA LYS A 311 21.50 11.62 -27.52
C LYS A 311 20.92 11.60 -26.11
N GLN A 312 19.94 12.45 -25.79
CA GLN A 312 19.34 12.50 -24.45
C GLN A 312 18.43 11.30 -24.16
N VAL A 313 17.87 10.69 -25.21
CA VAL A 313 17.08 9.47 -25.09
C VAL A 313 18.02 8.29 -24.89
N GLU A 314 19.11 8.22 -25.65
CA GLU A 314 20.18 7.21 -25.51
C GLU A 314 20.78 7.19 -24.09
N ASP A 315 21.17 8.34 -23.53
CA ASP A 315 21.76 8.42 -22.18
C ASP A 315 20.83 7.85 -21.08
N LEU A 316 19.51 8.06 -21.23
CA LEU A 316 18.49 7.61 -20.28
C LEU A 316 18.18 6.11 -20.47
N VAL A 317 18.21 5.61 -21.70
CA VAL A 317 18.14 4.16 -22.00
C VAL A 317 19.31 3.43 -21.34
N ASP A 318 20.51 4.00 -21.47
CA ASP A 318 21.74 3.41 -20.93
C ASP A 318 21.69 3.37 -19.38
N GLU A 319 21.23 4.44 -18.73
CA GLU A 319 21.09 4.49 -17.26
C GLU A 319 20.12 3.42 -16.73
N LEU A 320 18.97 3.26 -17.37
CA LEU A 320 17.92 2.34 -16.94
C LEU A 320 18.30 0.88 -17.23
N SER A 321 18.92 0.64 -18.39
CA SER A 321 19.48 -0.67 -18.75
C SER A 321 20.56 -1.07 -17.75
N SER A 322 21.46 -0.15 -17.39
CA SER A 322 22.50 -0.36 -16.38
C SER A 322 21.92 -0.67 -14.99
N LYS A 323 20.88 0.06 -14.56
CA LYS A 323 20.17 -0.20 -13.29
C LYS A 323 19.50 -1.58 -13.29
N ARG A 324 18.86 -1.98 -14.40
CA ARG A 324 18.20 -3.28 -14.55
C ARG A 324 19.21 -4.44 -14.54
N GLU A 325 20.30 -4.30 -15.29
CA GLU A 325 21.40 -5.28 -15.28
C GLU A 325 22.00 -5.43 -13.89
N SER A 326 22.26 -4.30 -13.21
CA SER A 326 22.76 -4.30 -11.83
C SER A 326 21.80 -4.99 -10.86
N ARG A 327 20.49 -4.75 -11.00
CA ARG A 327 19.47 -5.41 -10.19
C ARG A 327 19.42 -6.90 -10.45
N ARG A 328 19.38 -7.33 -11.72
CA ARG A 328 19.34 -8.76 -12.10
C ARG A 328 20.61 -9.50 -11.66
N ALA A 329 21.77 -8.88 -11.81
CA ALA A 329 23.04 -9.44 -11.33
C ALA A 329 23.00 -9.67 -9.82
N ARG A 330 22.46 -8.73 -9.05
CA ARG A 330 22.25 -8.90 -7.59
C ARG A 330 21.27 -10.03 -7.28
N GLN A 331 20.12 -10.09 -7.96
CA GLN A 331 19.13 -11.15 -7.76
C GLN A 331 19.68 -12.54 -8.06
N ALA A 332 20.49 -12.66 -9.12
CA ALA A 332 21.18 -13.90 -9.46
C ALA A 332 22.22 -14.29 -8.39
N ALA A 333 23.02 -13.32 -7.91
CA ALA A 333 24.00 -13.55 -6.86
C ALA A 333 23.34 -13.96 -5.53
N ASP A 334 22.29 -13.26 -5.11
CA ASP A 334 21.54 -13.53 -3.89
C ASP A 334 20.92 -14.94 -3.96
N ARG A 335 20.31 -15.31 -5.10
CA ARG A 335 19.74 -16.65 -5.30
C ARG A 335 20.78 -17.77 -5.27
N GLU A 336 21.95 -17.53 -5.87
CA GLU A 336 23.05 -18.51 -5.84
C GLU A 336 23.59 -18.69 -4.42
N LEU A 337 23.72 -17.58 -3.68
CA LEU A 337 24.07 -17.61 -2.26
C LEU A 337 23.06 -18.47 -1.47
N PHE A 338 21.75 -18.26 -1.63
CA PHE A 338 20.75 -19.04 -0.87
C PHE A 338 20.74 -20.52 -1.23
N ARG A 339 20.96 -20.90 -2.49
CA ARG A 339 21.13 -22.33 -2.85
C ARG A 339 22.37 -22.94 -2.21
N SER A 340 23.47 -22.20 -2.20
CA SER A 340 24.71 -22.65 -1.56
C SER A 340 24.53 -22.82 -0.05
N LEU A 341 23.77 -21.92 0.59
CA LEU A 341 23.40 -22.01 2.00
C LEU A 341 22.49 -23.20 2.26
N GLU A 342 21.43 -23.39 1.47
CA GLU A 342 20.52 -24.53 1.58
C GLU A 342 21.29 -25.85 1.48
N GLN A 343 22.20 -25.98 0.51
CA GLN A 343 23.04 -27.17 0.37
C GLN A 343 23.97 -27.35 1.57
N LYS A 344 24.64 -26.28 2.02
CA LYS A 344 25.56 -26.29 3.18
C LYS A 344 24.83 -26.74 4.45
N ILE A 345 23.64 -26.20 4.71
CA ILE A 345 22.81 -26.49 5.89
C ILE A 345 22.18 -27.89 5.80
N THR A 346 21.81 -28.34 4.60
CA THR A 346 21.30 -29.71 4.40
C THR A 346 22.37 -30.77 4.71
N VAL A 347 23.64 -30.48 4.39
CA VAL A 347 24.76 -31.39 4.68
C VAL A 347 25.12 -31.35 6.17
N ASP A 348 25.17 -30.17 6.76
CA ASP A 348 25.46 -29.96 8.18
C ASP A 348 24.57 -28.84 8.75
N PRO A 349 23.49 -29.19 9.47
CA PRO A 349 22.58 -28.21 10.06
C PRO A 349 23.25 -27.26 11.05
N GLU A 350 24.36 -27.68 11.67
CA GLU A 350 25.12 -26.90 12.66
C GLU A 350 26.26 -26.08 12.03
N ALA A 351 26.37 -26.09 10.70
CA ALA A 351 27.41 -25.33 10.00
C ALA A 351 27.35 -23.84 10.36
N GLU A 352 28.49 -23.26 10.73
CA GLU A 352 28.58 -21.83 11.03
C GLU A 352 28.49 -21.01 9.73
N LEU A 353 27.67 -19.96 9.77
CA LEU A 353 27.53 -19.02 8.67
C LEU A 353 28.49 -17.84 8.86
N THR A 354 29.07 -17.37 7.78
CA THR A 354 29.93 -16.19 7.76
C THR A 354 29.12 -14.91 8.02
N GLY A 355 29.79 -13.82 8.41
CA GLY A 355 29.13 -12.54 8.64
C GLY A 355 28.37 -12.03 7.42
N ASP A 356 28.91 -12.19 6.21
CA ASP A 356 28.26 -11.77 4.97
C ASP A 356 27.06 -12.66 4.63
N GLU A 357 27.17 -13.98 4.85
CA GLU A 357 26.04 -14.92 4.70
C GLU A 357 24.90 -14.54 5.65
N LEU A 358 25.20 -14.25 6.92
CA LEU A 358 24.20 -13.83 7.92
C LEU A 358 23.56 -12.49 7.58
N ARG A 359 24.37 -11.49 7.18
CA ARG A 359 23.87 -10.17 6.79
C ARG A 359 22.91 -10.24 5.60
N CYS A 360 23.19 -11.11 4.64
CA CYS A 360 22.32 -11.32 3.50
C CYS A 360 21.06 -12.12 3.88
N LEU A 361 21.21 -13.25 4.57
CA LEU A 361 20.10 -14.13 4.97
C LEU A 361 19.06 -13.41 5.84
N TYR A 362 19.51 -12.61 6.80
CA TYR A 362 18.63 -11.83 7.67
C TYR A 362 18.28 -10.44 7.11
N GLU A 363 18.71 -10.14 5.88
CA GLU A 363 18.42 -8.90 5.16
C GLU A 363 18.84 -7.64 5.96
N LEU A 364 20.00 -7.70 6.61
CA LEU A 364 20.51 -6.66 7.50
C LEU A 364 21.05 -5.43 6.76
N ASP A 365 21.57 -5.63 5.55
CA ASP A 365 22.09 -4.53 4.71
C ASP A 365 21.05 -4.02 3.72
N ARG A 366 20.19 -4.92 3.22
CA ARG A 366 19.14 -4.63 2.25
C ARG A 366 18.08 -5.73 2.25
N GLU A 367 16.87 -5.36 1.86
CA GLU A 367 15.83 -6.35 1.53
C GLU A 367 16.23 -7.15 0.30
N VAL A 368 16.01 -8.47 0.36
CA VAL A 368 16.26 -9.41 -0.72
C VAL A 368 14.98 -9.55 -1.54
N VAL A 369 15.09 -9.21 -2.82
CA VAL A 369 13.95 -9.19 -3.73
C VAL A 369 14.19 -10.16 -4.87
N GLY A 370 13.39 -11.21 -4.98
CA GLY A 370 13.43 -12.16 -6.09
C GLY A 370 13.05 -11.55 -7.44
N PHE A 371 13.18 -12.34 -8.51
CA PHE A 371 12.95 -11.88 -9.90
C PHE A 371 11.51 -11.39 -10.17
N SER A 372 10.52 -11.91 -9.43
CA SER A 372 9.13 -11.45 -9.47
C SER A 372 8.93 -10.07 -8.83
N GLY A 373 9.93 -9.57 -8.10
CA GLY A 373 9.85 -8.33 -7.36
C GLY A 373 9.27 -8.46 -5.94
N ASN A 374 8.96 -9.69 -5.50
CA ASN A 374 8.61 -10.05 -4.12
C ASN A 374 9.85 -10.62 -3.39
N ARG A 375 9.76 -10.83 -2.07
CA ARG A 375 10.80 -11.54 -1.29
C ARG A 375 11.04 -12.93 -1.88
N ASP A 376 12.31 -13.36 -1.92
CA ASP A 376 12.67 -14.69 -2.46
C ASP A 376 12.30 -15.78 -1.45
N PRO A 377 11.47 -16.80 -1.80
CA PRO A 377 11.03 -17.83 -0.86
C PRO A 377 12.17 -18.73 -0.35
N LEU A 378 13.32 -18.75 -1.03
CA LEU A 378 14.49 -19.47 -0.54
C LEU A 378 15.02 -18.86 0.77
N VAL A 379 14.82 -17.55 0.99
CA VAL A 379 15.18 -16.89 2.25
C VAL A 379 14.42 -17.52 3.41
N ASP A 380 13.08 -17.63 3.27
CA ASP A 380 12.23 -18.21 4.30
C ASP A 380 12.58 -19.69 4.54
N THR A 381 12.81 -20.44 3.45
CA THR A 381 13.22 -21.86 3.52
C THR A 381 14.50 -22.03 4.33
N VAL A 382 15.52 -21.21 4.06
CA VAL A 382 16.80 -21.29 4.76
C VAL A 382 16.66 -20.85 6.22
N LEU A 383 15.88 -19.79 6.51
CA LEU A 383 15.60 -19.34 7.88
C LEU A 383 14.89 -20.42 8.71
N GLU A 384 13.90 -21.11 8.13
CA GLU A 384 13.20 -22.23 8.78
C GLU A 384 14.15 -23.38 9.15
N MET A 385 15.14 -23.69 8.29
CA MET A 385 16.15 -24.71 8.60
C MET A 385 17.11 -24.30 9.73
N ARG A 386 17.41 -22.99 9.85
CA ARG A 386 18.36 -22.48 10.86
C ARG A 386 17.75 -22.42 12.25
N GLU A 387 16.48 -22.06 12.36
CA GLU A 387 15.81 -21.81 13.65
C GLU A 387 16.65 -20.85 14.51
N ARG A 388 17.02 -21.24 15.74
CA ARG A 388 17.76 -20.44 16.72
C ARG A 388 19.28 -20.46 16.58
N ARG A 389 19.83 -21.23 15.64
CA ARG A 389 21.27 -21.54 15.56
C ARG A 389 22.14 -20.31 15.26
N ASP A 390 21.58 -19.28 14.65
CA ASP A 390 22.31 -18.08 14.26
C ASP A 390 22.40 -17.00 15.34
N GLU A 391 21.64 -17.11 16.45
CA GLU A 391 21.53 -16.02 17.45
C GLU A 391 22.91 -15.52 17.93
N GLN A 392 23.80 -16.44 18.31
CA GLN A 392 25.12 -16.07 18.82
C GLN A 392 26.03 -15.46 17.75
N ALA A 393 25.95 -15.96 16.51
CA ALA A 393 26.75 -15.44 15.41
C ALA A 393 26.25 -14.05 14.98
N LEU A 394 24.93 -13.85 14.93
CA LEU A 394 24.28 -12.56 14.68
C LEU A 394 24.67 -11.52 15.72
N ALA A 395 24.68 -11.88 17.01
CA ALA A 395 25.09 -10.96 18.08
C ALA A 395 26.51 -10.40 17.88
N ARG A 396 27.41 -11.13 17.21
CA ARG A 396 28.77 -10.68 16.87
C ARG A 396 28.82 -9.75 15.66
N VAL A 397 27.88 -9.89 14.72
CA VAL A 397 27.84 -9.15 13.45
C VAL A 397 27.03 -7.85 13.59
N LEU A 398 26.00 -7.84 14.44
CA LEU A 398 25.13 -6.69 14.64
C LEU A 398 25.83 -5.38 15.02
N PRO A 399 26.91 -5.35 15.85
CA PRO A 399 27.63 -4.11 16.13
C PRO A 399 28.13 -3.40 14.86
N GLU A 400 28.66 -4.17 13.89
CA GLU A 400 29.13 -3.61 12.62
C GLU A 400 27.96 -3.16 11.74
N VAL A 401 26.87 -3.93 11.70
CA VAL A 401 25.65 -3.59 10.96
C VAL A 401 25.02 -2.30 11.49
N ILE A 402 24.96 -2.11 12.81
CA ILE A 402 24.46 -0.87 13.39
C ILE A 402 25.41 0.29 13.11
N ARG A 403 26.73 0.06 13.18
CA ARG A 403 27.73 1.09 12.85
C ARG A 403 27.66 1.52 11.39
N SER A 404 27.38 0.61 10.45
CA SER A 404 27.33 0.92 9.01
C SER A 404 26.24 1.94 8.66
N GLN A 405 25.22 2.07 9.52
CA GLN A 405 24.12 3.02 9.40
C GLN A 405 24.51 4.46 9.78
N SER A 406 25.69 4.68 10.38
CA SER A 406 26.07 5.94 11.01
C SER A 406 25.98 7.16 10.10
N ARG A 407 26.34 7.03 8.82
CA ARG A 407 26.24 8.11 7.83
C ARG A 407 24.80 8.53 7.56
N SER A 408 23.90 7.56 7.38
CA SER A 408 22.47 7.85 7.16
C SER A 408 21.83 8.41 8.42
N SER A 409 22.14 7.87 9.60
CA SER A 409 21.65 8.40 10.87
C SER A 409 22.15 9.81 11.15
N PHE A 410 23.41 10.11 10.83
CA PHE A 410 23.97 11.47 10.94
C PHE A 410 23.33 12.44 9.95
N ALA A 411 23.07 12.01 8.71
CA ALA A 411 22.38 12.82 7.72
C ALA A 411 20.94 13.14 8.17
N ALA A 412 20.24 12.18 8.76
CA ALA A 412 18.92 12.40 9.34
C ALA A 412 18.94 13.36 10.52
N TYR A 413 19.83 13.14 11.50
CA TYR A 413 20.06 14.06 12.63
C TYR A 413 20.34 15.48 12.13
N SER A 414 21.20 15.60 11.12
CA SER A 414 21.56 16.86 10.49
C SER A 414 20.37 17.59 9.90
N SER A 415 19.51 16.88 9.15
CA SER A 415 18.30 17.46 8.57
C SER A 415 17.29 17.89 9.64
N VAL A 416 17.17 17.13 10.73
CA VAL A 416 16.34 17.53 11.89
C VAL A 416 16.85 18.85 12.47
N CYS A 417 18.16 18.95 12.75
CA CYS A 417 18.76 20.19 13.26
C CYS A 417 18.57 21.38 12.30
N GLU A 418 18.69 21.15 10.99
CA GLU A 418 18.45 22.19 9.96
C GLU A 418 17.02 22.71 9.99
N VAL A 419 16.02 21.82 10.02
CA VAL A 419 14.61 22.23 10.08
C VAL A 419 14.32 22.98 11.38
N LEU A 420 14.80 22.49 12.51
CA LEU A 420 14.67 23.18 13.80
C LEU A 420 15.28 24.58 13.75
N ASN A 421 16.48 24.74 13.20
CA ASN A 421 17.16 26.04 13.11
C ASN A 421 16.49 27.01 12.13
N ASN A 422 15.85 26.51 11.07
CA ASN A 422 15.09 27.36 10.16
C ASN A 422 13.81 27.88 10.84
N GLU A 423 13.12 27.02 11.60
CA GLU A 423 11.91 27.37 12.36
C GLU A 423 12.21 28.23 13.61
N CYS A 424 13.44 28.19 14.16
CA CYS A 424 13.91 29.09 15.25
C CYS A 424 13.73 30.59 14.94
N THR A 425 13.58 30.96 13.66
CA THR A 425 13.44 32.38 13.26
C THR A 425 12.00 32.91 13.35
N ASN A 426 11.03 32.05 13.64
CA ASN A 426 9.64 32.39 13.89
C ASN A 426 9.38 32.56 15.40
N GLU A 427 8.44 33.44 15.79
CA GLU A 427 8.16 33.76 17.21
C GLU A 427 7.84 32.49 18.02
N GLY A 428 8.64 32.20 19.06
CA GLY A 428 8.45 31.06 19.97
C GLY A 428 9.49 29.93 19.89
N GLY A 429 10.59 30.11 19.15
CA GLY A 429 11.68 29.12 19.10
C GLY A 429 12.53 29.02 20.39
N PRO A 430 13.42 28.01 20.50
CA PRO A 430 14.40 27.93 21.57
C PRO A 430 15.21 29.21 21.58
N THR A 431 15.56 29.70 22.78
CA THR A 431 16.30 30.96 22.96
C THR A 431 17.67 30.98 22.28
N ALA A 432 18.13 29.84 21.75
CA ALA A 432 19.37 29.66 21.01
C ALA A 432 19.23 28.57 19.91
N PRO A 433 19.98 28.68 18.79
CA PRO A 433 20.01 27.67 17.74
C PRO A 433 20.52 26.32 18.28
N VAL A 434 20.03 25.24 17.70
CA VAL A 434 20.50 23.87 17.98
C VAL A 434 21.91 23.73 17.41
N GLU A 435 22.88 23.56 18.31
CA GLU A 435 24.28 23.31 17.94
C GLU A 435 24.39 21.97 17.22
N ARG A 436 24.96 22.02 16.00
CA ARG A 436 25.14 20.84 15.16
C ARG A 436 26.56 20.31 15.33
N LEU A 437 26.66 19.04 15.69
CA LEU A 437 27.93 18.34 15.78
C LEU A 437 28.56 18.13 14.40
N SER A 438 29.89 18.13 14.36
CA SER A 438 30.64 17.56 13.25
C SER A 438 30.46 16.05 13.18
N TYR A 439 30.73 15.46 12.02
CA TYR A 439 30.64 14.00 11.86
C TYR A 439 31.66 13.27 12.74
N ASP A 440 32.84 13.84 12.97
CA ASP A 440 33.88 13.23 13.80
C ASP A 440 33.49 13.19 15.28
N GLU A 441 32.89 14.26 15.80
CA GLU A 441 32.33 14.28 17.17
C GLU A 441 31.17 13.30 17.32
N PHE A 442 30.29 13.25 16.32
CA PHE A 442 29.20 12.28 16.27
C PHE A 442 29.71 10.83 16.29
N GLU A 443 30.71 10.50 15.46
CA GLU A 443 31.30 9.16 15.41
C GLU A 443 31.97 8.78 16.73
N HIS A 444 32.63 9.73 17.41
CA HIS A 444 33.20 9.49 18.72
C HIS A 444 32.12 9.11 19.75
N LEU A 445 31.03 9.87 19.81
CA LEU A 445 29.90 9.57 20.71
C LEU A 445 29.24 8.23 20.35
N LEU A 446 29.10 7.92 19.06
CA LEU A 446 28.55 6.65 18.60
C LEU A 446 29.46 5.48 19.01
N GLN A 447 30.79 5.62 18.91
CA GLN A 447 31.74 4.59 19.36
C GLN A 447 31.53 4.23 20.84
N GLU A 448 31.39 5.22 21.70
CA GLU A 448 31.15 4.99 23.14
C GLU A 448 29.83 4.25 23.38
N LYS A 449 28.76 4.63 22.65
CA LYS A 449 27.46 3.96 22.77
C LYS A 449 27.50 2.51 22.25
N LEU A 450 28.16 2.25 21.13
CA LEU A 450 28.30 0.89 20.57
C LEU A 450 29.00 -0.06 21.55
N HIS A 451 30.05 0.40 22.23
CA HIS A 451 30.73 -0.37 23.29
C HIS A 451 29.81 -0.56 24.50
N GLY A 452 29.13 0.50 24.95
CA GLY A 452 28.19 0.41 26.07
C GLY A 452 27.02 -0.55 25.81
N TRP A 453 26.56 -0.68 24.57
CA TRP A 453 25.54 -1.65 24.18
C TRP A 453 26.07 -3.09 24.17
N LEU A 454 27.34 -3.29 23.80
CA LEU A 454 27.99 -4.60 23.87
C LEU A 454 28.06 -5.09 25.33
N ASP A 455 28.55 -4.24 26.23
CA ASP A 455 28.71 -4.57 27.66
C ASP A 455 27.39 -4.91 28.35
N ARG A 456 26.27 -4.40 27.83
CA ARG A 456 24.91 -4.61 28.37
C ARG A 456 24.15 -5.76 27.72
N GLY A 457 24.76 -6.49 26.79
CA GLY A 457 24.10 -7.59 26.08
C GLY A 457 22.95 -7.13 25.18
N VAL A 458 23.02 -5.89 24.65
CA VAL A 458 22.00 -5.37 23.73
C VAL A 458 21.99 -6.18 22.44
N TYR A 459 23.15 -6.49 21.86
CA TYR A 459 23.21 -7.24 20.60
C TYR A 459 22.69 -8.68 20.72
N ASP A 460 22.82 -9.32 21.88
CA ASP A 460 22.19 -10.62 22.15
C ASP A 460 20.66 -10.51 22.13
N TYR A 461 20.13 -9.43 22.72
CA TYR A 461 18.69 -9.16 22.65
C TYR A 461 18.22 -8.89 21.21
N LEU A 462 18.95 -8.08 20.45
CA LEU A 462 18.60 -7.77 19.06
C LEU A 462 18.67 -9.02 18.17
N ALA A 463 19.67 -9.88 18.35
CA ALA A 463 19.79 -11.13 17.61
C ALA A 463 18.61 -12.06 17.90
N LYS A 464 18.20 -12.16 19.17
CA LYS A 464 17.02 -12.92 19.56
C LYS A 464 15.75 -12.38 18.91
N GLU A 465 15.51 -11.07 18.98
CA GLU A 465 14.34 -10.44 18.34
C GLU A 465 14.33 -10.63 16.82
N LEU A 466 15.50 -10.58 16.19
CA LEU A 466 15.63 -10.81 14.76
C LEU A 466 15.30 -12.26 14.38
N VAL A 467 15.78 -13.24 15.15
CA VAL A 467 15.56 -14.65 14.85
C VAL A 467 14.15 -15.11 15.21
N GLU A 468 13.65 -14.75 16.40
CA GLU A 468 12.35 -15.23 16.89
C GLU A 468 11.18 -14.45 16.28
N ASN A 469 11.37 -13.14 16.06
CA ASN A 469 10.28 -12.22 15.71
C ASN A 469 10.49 -11.50 14.37
N ASN A 470 11.59 -11.78 13.64
CA ASN A 470 11.95 -11.11 12.38
C ASN A 470 12.01 -9.57 12.49
N VAL A 471 12.43 -9.06 13.65
CA VAL A 471 12.46 -7.62 13.95
C VAL A 471 13.86 -7.05 13.70
N ARG A 472 13.97 -6.09 12.78
CA ARG A 472 15.23 -5.39 12.50
C ARG A 472 15.26 -4.07 13.25
N HIS A 473 16.44 -3.72 13.74
CA HIS A 473 16.63 -2.49 14.50
C HIS A 473 17.49 -1.50 13.72
N ARG A 474 17.06 -0.24 13.72
CA ARG A 474 17.72 0.86 13.01
C ARG A 474 18.30 1.86 14.01
N LEU A 475 19.49 2.34 13.71
CA LEU A 475 20.16 3.39 14.47
C LEU A 475 19.45 4.74 14.24
N VAL A 476 18.78 5.24 15.25
CA VAL A 476 18.14 6.55 15.26
C VAL A 476 18.89 7.46 16.20
N VAL A 477 19.15 8.68 15.74
CA VAL A 477 19.87 9.70 16.50
C VAL A 477 18.99 10.93 16.59
N THR A 478 18.68 11.32 17.82
CA THR A 478 17.83 12.47 18.09
C THR A 478 18.60 13.49 18.94
N PRO A 479 18.58 14.80 18.61
CA PRO A 479 19.14 15.83 19.46
C PRO A 479 18.53 15.77 20.87
N ASN A 480 19.35 15.80 21.93
CA ASN A 480 18.83 15.73 23.28
C ASN A 480 18.43 17.11 23.83
N ILE A 481 17.41 17.71 23.21
CA ILE A 481 16.91 19.03 23.56
C ILE A 481 15.41 18.98 23.85
N THR A 482 14.92 19.95 24.60
CA THR A 482 13.49 20.16 24.82
C THR A 482 12.87 20.83 23.60
N VAL A 483 11.80 20.25 23.04
CA VAL A 483 11.05 20.77 21.89
C VAL A 483 9.56 20.80 22.22
N SER A 484 8.85 21.84 21.79
CA SER A 484 7.41 21.96 22.03
C SER A 484 6.57 21.13 21.04
N GLY A 485 5.28 20.98 21.33
CA GLY A 485 4.34 20.31 20.42
C GLY A 485 4.26 20.97 19.03
N ASP A 486 4.30 22.31 18.98
CA ASP A 486 4.30 23.06 17.72
C ASP A 486 5.54 22.75 16.87
N TRP A 487 6.67 22.51 17.53
CA TRP A 487 7.94 22.18 16.88
C TRP A 487 7.95 20.78 16.31
N ILE A 488 7.38 19.82 17.04
CA ILE A 488 7.11 18.48 16.52
C ILE A 488 6.24 18.54 15.25
N VAL A 489 5.18 19.36 15.29
CA VAL A 489 4.31 19.56 14.14
C VAL A 489 5.07 20.20 12.97
N ALA A 490 5.91 21.19 13.24
CA ALA A 490 6.74 21.83 12.22
C ALA A 490 7.74 20.86 11.59
N LEU A 491 8.40 20.01 12.39
CA LEU A 491 9.27 18.95 11.89
C LEU A 491 8.51 17.94 11.02
N ALA A 492 7.32 17.50 11.45
CA ALA A 492 6.49 16.59 10.66
C ALA A 492 6.06 17.23 9.33
N LYS A 493 5.73 18.52 9.33
CA LYS A 493 5.42 19.28 8.11
C LYS A 493 6.63 19.48 7.21
N GLY A 494 7.78 19.84 7.77
CA GLY A 494 9.05 19.99 7.06
C GLY A 494 9.60 18.66 6.55
N PHE A 495 9.17 17.54 7.13
CA PHE A 495 9.41 16.23 6.58
C PHE A 495 8.58 16.03 5.31
N GLY A 496 7.29 16.34 5.30
CA GLY A 496 6.45 16.23 4.10
C GLY A 496 7.09 16.93 2.89
N ASP A 497 7.38 16.19 1.81
CA ASP A 497 8.03 16.78 0.63
C ASP A 497 7.06 17.79 -0.01
N ALA A 498 7.49 19.05 -0.13
CA ALA A 498 6.73 20.09 -0.83
C ALA A 498 6.43 19.73 -2.31
N ARG A 499 7.12 18.72 -2.87
CA ARG A 499 6.87 18.17 -4.21
C ARG A 499 5.80 17.07 -4.24
N LEU A 500 5.47 16.46 -3.09
CA LEU A 500 4.46 15.40 -2.92
C LEU A 500 3.13 15.94 -2.34
N SER A 501 3.12 17.12 -1.73
CA SER A 501 1.95 17.61 -0.99
C SER A 501 0.91 18.31 -1.89
N LEU A 502 -0.11 17.58 -2.33
CA LEU A 502 -1.45 18.16 -2.58
C LEU A 502 -2.31 18.18 -1.30
N GLN A 503 -1.87 17.48 -0.24
CA GLN A 503 -2.51 17.34 1.06
C GLN A 503 -1.51 17.72 2.17
N PRO A 504 -1.91 18.47 3.20
CA PRO A 504 -1.05 18.82 4.32
C PRO A 504 -0.81 17.63 5.26
N THR A 505 0.30 17.64 6.01
CA THR A 505 0.53 16.73 7.15
C THR A 505 -0.69 16.67 8.06
N GLU A 506 -1.17 15.46 8.34
CA GLU A 506 -2.33 15.26 9.21
C GLU A 506 -1.91 15.43 10.68
N VAL A 507 -2.57 16.35 11.37
CA VAL A 507 -2.29 16.67 12.78
C VAL A 507 -3.59 16.73 13.54
N TYR A 508 -3.69 15.92 14.60
CA TYR A 508 -4.77 16.00 15.56
C TYR A 508 -4.52 17.17 16.53
N ASP A 509 -4.97 18.36 16.14
CA ASP A 509 -4.60 19.63 16.79
C ASP A 509 -4.95 19.66 18.29
N ASP A 510 -6.06 19.05 18.71
CA ASP A 510 -6.45 19.00 20.13
C ASP A 510 -5.50 18.17 21.01
N MET A 511 -4.65 17.33 20.42
CA MET A 511 -3.59 16.64 21.15
C MET A 511 -2.25 17.37 21.07
N TYR A 512 -1.84 17.78 19.86
CA TYR A 512 -0.48 18.24 19.60
C TYR A 512 -0.30 19.76 19.73
N ARG A 513 -1.38 20.55 19.65
CA ARG A 513 -1.36 22.02 19.76
C ARG A 513 -2.07 22.57 20.99
N ALA A 514 -2.87 21.77 21.70
CA ALA A 514 -3.59 22.21 22.90
C ALA A 514 -2.78 22.13 24.21
N GLY A 515 -1.45 21.91 24.14
CA GLY A 515 -0.59 21.85 25.33
C GLY A 515 -0.91 20.69 26.28
N VAL A 516 -1.45 19.59 25.76
CA VAL A 516 -1.91 18.43 26.56
C VAL A 516 -0.77 17.72 27.30
N TYR A 517 0.43 17.74 26.71
CA TYR A 517 1.66 17.20 27.27
C TYR A 517 2.75 18.28 27.29
N THR A 518 3.69 18.16 28.22
CA THR A 518 4.78 19.13 28.36
C THR A 518 5.82 18.95 27.25
N ASP A 519 6.60 19.99 26.97
CA ASP A 519 7.68 19.95 25.99
C ASP A 519 8.71 18.84 26.29
N GLN A 520 9.02 18.63 27.57
CA GLN A 520 9.90 17.52 27.98
C GLN A 520 9.30 16.14 27.66
N GLN A 521 7.97 16.00 27.77
CA GLN A 521 7.31 14.76 27.39
C GLN A 521 7.36 14.57 25.88
N TRP A 522 7.12 15.60 25.07
CA TRP A 522 7.22 15.51 23.61
C TRP A 522 8.63 15.17 23.13
N SER A 523 9.62 15.81 23.73
CA SER A 523 11.03 15.63 23.37
C SER A 523 11.61 14.30 23.83
N GLY A 524 11.13 13.74 24.94
CA GLY A 524 11.81 12.62 25.62
C GLY A 524 13.21 12.98 26.12
N SER A 525 13.50 14.27 26.32
CA SER A 525 14.82 14.73 26.76
C SER A 525 15.06 14.42 28.23
N GLU A 526 16.09 13.64 28.49
CA GLU A 526 16.54 13.24 29.82
C GLU A 526 18.07 13.28 29.89
N GLY A 527 18.59 13.62 31.08
CA GLY A 527 20.03 13.70 31.34
C GLY A 527 20.75 14.83 30.59
N ASP A 528 22.09 14.81 30.66
CA ASP A 528 22.96 15.86 30.13
C ASP A 528 23.69 15.44 28.83
N ASP A 529 23.39 14.24 28.29
CA ASP A 529 23.94 13.76 27.01
C ASP A 529 23.53 14.72 25.88
N GLN A 530 24.41 15.00 24.92
CA GLN A 530 24.09 15.89 23.78
C GLN A 530 23.16 15.23 22.75
N LEU A 531 23.27 13.91 22.59
CA LEU A 531 22.51 13.10 21.65
C LEU A 531 21.86 11.92 22.34
N ARG A 532 20.64 11.57 21.90
CA ARG A 532 20.02 10.29 22.23
C ARG A 532 20.19 9.33 21.07
N PHE A 533 20.88 8.23 21.32
CA PHE A 533 20.99 7.10 20.40
C PHE A 533 19.92 6.08 20.77
N SER A 534 19.13 5.65 19.80
CA SER A 534 18.08 4.66 19.98
C SER A 534 18.18 3.59 18.90
N LEU A 535 17.95 2.34 19.27
CA LEU A 535 17.76 1.24 18.33
C LEU A 535 16.27 1.01 18.14
N MET A 536 15.75 1.53 17.03
CA MET A 536 14.32 1.53 16.71
C MET A 536 13.96 0.27 15.92
N PRO A 537 13.12 -0.63 16.45
CA PRO A 537 12.65 -1.77 15.67
C PRO A 537 11.78 -1.29 14.49
N ASP A 538 11.74 -2.05 13.41
CA ASP A 538 10.90 -1.81 12.24
C ASP A 538 9.57 -2.55 12.26
N ALA A 539 9.27 -3.25 13.36
CA ALA A 539 8.02 -3.93 13.61
C ALA A 539 7.51 -3.65 15.03
N CYS A 540 6.28 -4.07 15.32
CA CYS A 540 5.72 -3.96 16.66
C CYS A 540 6.34 -5.00 17.59
N SER A 541 6.45 -4.68 18.88
CA SER A 541 6.99 -5.60 19.87
C SER A 541 5.98 -6.72 20.13
N ALA A 542 6.29 -7.94 19.66
CA ALA A 542 5.41 -9.10 19.76
C ALA A 542 4.93 -9.35 21.20
N ASP A 543 5.85 -9.19 22.17
CA ASP A 543 5.55 -9.38 23.59
C ASP A 543 4.55 -8.36 24.18
N LEU A 544 4.37 -7.20 23.55
CA LEU A 544 3.39 -6.20 23.98
C LEU A 544 2.00 -6.39 23.37
N GLY A 545 1.89 -7.18 22.28
CA GLY A 545 0.66 -7.59 21.60
C GLY A 545 -0.34 -6.48 21.23
N CYS A 546 -1.41 -6.86 20.53
CA CYS A 546 -2.62 -6.03 20.44
C CYS A 546 -3.27 -6.01 21.82
N SER A 547 -3.08 -4.93 22.59
CA SER A 547 -3.67 -4.78 23.91
C SER A 547 -3.98 -3.33 24.22
N VAL A 548 -4.72 -3.09 25.30
CA VAL A 548 -5.04 -1.74 25.76
C VAL A 548 -3.83 -1.08 26.43
N ALA A 549 -3.74 0.24 26.35
CA ALA A 549 -2.53 0.99 26.73
C ALA A 549 -2.11 0.75 28.19
N ILE A 550 -3.06 0.51 29.11
CA ILE A 550 -2.74 0.23 30.51
C ILE A 550 -1.94 -1.07 30.68
N TRP A 551 -2.31 -2.15 29.97
CA TRP A 551 -1.62 -3.43 30.05
C TRP A 551 -0.25 -3.37 29.40
N GLN A 552 -0.15 -2.72 28.24
CA GLN A 552 1.13 -2.49 27.56
C GLN A 552 2.13 -1.75 28.46
N ARG A 553 1.67 -0.73 29.21
CA ARG A 553 2.51 -0.02 30.17
C ARG A 553 2.94 -0.89 31.34
N CYS A 554 2.04 -1.72 31.89
CA CYS A 554 2.39 -2.66 32.94
C CYS A 554 3.43 -3.68 32.46
N TYR A 555 3.27 -4.19 31.25
CA TYR A 555 4.19 -5.15 30.66
C TYR A 555 5.56 -4.53 30.34
N LEU A 556 5.59 -3.31 29.80
CA LEU A 556 6.86 -2.56 29.63
C LEU A 556 7.59 -2.39 30.97
N ARG A 557 6.90 -2.00 32.05
CA ARG A 557 7.52 -1.87 33.38
C ARG A 557 8.08 -3.20 33.88
N TYR A 558 7.36 -4.29 33.63
CA TYR A 558 7.84 -5.63 33.94
C TYR A 558 9.14 -5.96 33.18
N LEU A 559 9.20 -5.68 31.87
CA LEU A 559 10.42 -5.87 31.07
C LEU A 559 11.57 -4.99 31.57
N GLN A 560 11.32 -3.71 31.85
CA GLN A 560 12.31 -2.77 32.39
C GLN A 560 12.89 -3.22 33.74
N GLN A 561 12.08 -3.86 34.59
CA GLN A 561 12.55 -4.41 35.86
C GLN A 561 13.38 -5.68 35.68
N ARG A 562 13.05 -6.52 34.71
CA ARG A 562 13.77 -7.78 34.45
C ARG A 562 15.06 -7.60 33.66
N ARG A 563 15.11 -6.57 32.81
CA ARG A 563 16.23 -6.29 31.89
C ARG A 563 16.59 -4.79 31.93
N PRO A 564 16.92 -4.22 33.11
CA PRO A 564 17.23 -2.79 33.24
C PRO A 564 18.43 -2.34 32.38
N GLU A 565 19.35 -3.25 32.08
CA GLU A 565 20.53 -3.02 31.24
C GLU A 565 20.17 -2.66 29.79
N LEU A 566 19.03 -3.13 29.28
CA LEU A 566 18.59 -2.86 27.91
C LEU A 566 18.01 -1.45 27.73
N ARG A 567 17.66 -0.77 28.83
CA ARG A 567 17.03 0.57 28.81
C ARG A 567 15.83 0.67 27.87
N LEU A 568 15.01 -0.38 27.86
CA LEU A 568 13.78 -0.47 27.07
C LEU A 568 12.88 0.74 27.36
N ARG A 569 12.45 1.44 26.31
CA ARG A 569 11.54 2.59 26.45
C ARG A 569 10.58 2.69 25.28
N VAL A 570 9.46 3.37 25.51
CA VAL A 570 8.61 3.85 24.40
C VAL A 570 9.33 5.04 23.77
N PRO A 571 9.51 5.06 22.44
CA PRO A 571 10.01 6.24 21.75
C PRO A 571 9.18 7.48 22.09
N SER A 572 9.85 8.61 22.30
CA SER A 572 9.15 9.90 22.33
C SER A 572 8.61 10.24 20.93
N VAL A 573 7.70 11.21 20.84
CA VAL A 573 7.26 11.72 19.55
C VAL A 573 8.45 12.31 18.76
N PHE A 574 9.39 12.95 19.44
CA PHE A 574 10.58 13.47 18.77
C PHE A 574 11.45 12.35 18.16
N ASP A 575 11.60 11.24 18.88
CA ASP A 575 12.32 10.06 18.36
C ASP A 575 11.59 9.44 17.16
N ALA A 576 10.26 9.43 17.15
CA ALA A 576 9.45 8.96 16.03
C ALA A 576 9.66 9.81 14.78
N VAL A 577 9.65 11.14 14.92
CA VAL A 577 9.90 12.04 13.78
C VAL A 577 11.34 11.90 13.28
N ALA A 578 12.33 11.82 14.18
CA ALA A 578 13.73 11.57 13.80
C ALA A 578 13.92 10.21 13.09
N TYR A 579 13.13 9.21 13.48
CA TYR A 579 13.10 7.91 12.81
C TYR A 579 12.66 8.03 11.35
N TRP A 580 11.64 8.84 11.05
CA TRP A 580 11.20 9.08 9.68
C TRP A 580 12.32 9.69 8.81
N TYR A 581 13.02 10.70 9.32
CA TYR A 581 14.21 11.27 8.65
C TYR A 581 15.30 10.22 8.43
N THR A 582 15.48 9.31 9.39
CA THR A 582 16.42 8.18 9.28
C THR A 582 16.04 7.26 8.13
N LEU A 583 14.77 6.87 8.01
CA LEU A 583 14.27 6.03 6.91
C LEU A 583 14.50 6.70 5.54
N ARG A 584 14.23 8.01 5.45
CA ARG A 584 14.51 8.78 4.23
C ARG A 584 15.99 8.80 3.89
N ALA A 585 16.86 9.06 4.86
CA ALA A 585 18.30 9.11 4.64
C ALA A 585 18.92 7.75 4.29
N MET A 586 18.24 6.66 4.65
CA MET A 586 18.58 5.29 4.23
C MET A 586 18.03 4.92 2.84
N GLY A 587 17.21 5.78 2.24
CA GLY A 587 16.56 5.50 0.95
C GLY A 587 15.45 4.45 1.03
N VAL A 588 14.86 4.25 2.22
CA VAL A 588 13.70 3.38 2.39
C VAL A 588 12.50 4.00 1.66
N PRO A 589 11.78 3.26 0.79
CA PRO A 589 10.55 3.75 0.18
C PRO A 589 9.52 4.12 1.26
N LEU A 590 8.99 5.34 1.19
CA LEU A 590 8.05 5.86 2.18
C LEU A 590 6.60 5.80 1.69
N ASP A 591 6.36 5.45 0.44
CA ASP A 591 5.05 5.34 -0.22
C ASP A 591 4.64 3.87 -0.44
N ASP A 592 5.08 2.99 0.47
CA ASP A 592 4.84 1.55 0.46
C ASP A 592 3.67 1.18 1.40
N ALA A 593 2.85 0.19 1.03
CA ALA A 593 1.70 -0.25 1.83
C ALA A 593 2.08 -0.76 3.24
N ASN A 594 3.34 -1.16 3.45
CA ASN A 594 3.84 -1.61 4.75
C ASN A 594 4.46 -0.47 5.56
N ILE A 595 4.58 0.74 5.02
CA ILE A 595 5.21 1.86 5.75
C ILE A 595 4.47 2.21 7.05
N PRO A 596 3.12 2.14 7.17
CA PRO A 596 2.46 2.46 8.42
C PRO A 596 2.83 1.43 9.49
N GLU A 597 2.86 0.15 9.16
CA GLU A 597 3.30 -0.88 10.09
C GLU A 597 4.77 -0.68 10.51
N LYS A 598 5.63 -0.30 9.56
CA LYS A 598 7.04 0.00 9.82
C LYS A 598 7.27 1.27 10.64
N THR A 599 6.31 2.19 10.74
CA THR A 599 6.50 3.51 11.38
C THR A 599 5.55 3.79 12.53
N TYR A 600 4.52 2.97 12.72
CA TYR A 600 3.52 3.16 13.76
C TYR A 600 4.11 3.04 15.16
N ILE A 601 3.98 4.12 15.91
CA ILE A 601 4.37 4.20 17.30
C ILE A 601 3.15 4.69 18.09
N ARG A 602 2.63 3.79 18.92
CA ARG A 602 1.72 4.16 20.01
C ARG A 602 2.53 4.67 21.19
N HIS A 603 2.39 5.95 21.51
CA HIS A 603 3.15 6.60 22.58
C HIS A 603 2.55 6.29 23.97
N LEU A 604 2.54 5.02 24.35
CA LEU A 604 2.00 4.53 25.62
C LEU A 604 2.85 4.91 26.85
N GLY A 605 4.03 5.51 26.67
CA GLY A 605 4.80 6.09 27.77
C GLY A 605 4.06 7.23 28.46
N TYR A 606 3.20 7.92 27.69
CA TYR A 606 2.41 9.06 28.12
C TYR A 606 1.20 8.58 28.94
N LYS A 607 0.79 9.37 29.94
CA LYS A 607 -0.46 9.08 30.66
C LYS A 607 -1.64 9.40 29.74
N PRO A 608 -2.59 8.48 29.51
CA PRO A 608 -3.77 8.76 28.71
C PRO A 608 -4.48 10.04 29.17
N ARG A 609 -4.87 10.88 28.23
CA ARG A 609 -5.61 12.13 28.47
C ARG A 609 -6.94 12.09 27.74
N GLN A 610 -7.91 12.83 28.27
CA GLN A 610 -9.22 12.96 27.63
C GLN A 610 -9.11 14.04 26.53
N ILE A 611 -9.43 13.66 25.32
CA ILE A 611 -9.42 14.50 24.11
C ILE A 611 -10.73 14.20 23.39
N ASP A 612 -11.54 15.23 23.13
CA ASP A 612 -12.89 15.10 22.55
C ASP A 612 -13.78 14.04 23.20
N GLY A 613 -13.73 13.97 24.54
CA GLY A 613 -14.53 13.02 25.31
C GLY A 613 -13.99 11.58 25.33
N LYS A 614 -12.92 11.27 24.58
CA LYS A 614 -12.29 9.93 24.55
C LYS A 614 -10.92 9.96 25.25
N TYR A 615 -10.57 8.90 25.97
CA TYR A 615 -9.22 8.76 26.52
C TYR A 615 -8.26 8.20 25.47
N GLY A 616 -7.14 8.89 25.25
CA GLY A 616 -6.15 8.50 24.25
C GLY A 616 -4.71 8.88 24.61
N VAL A 617 -3.79 8.31 23.86
CA VAL A 617 -2.36 8.63 23.85
C VAL A 617 -1.93 9.02 22.44
N PRO A 618 -0.83 9.77 22.27
CA PRO A 618 -0.33 10.12 20.96
C PRO A 618 -0.01 8.88 20.13
N ALA A 619 -0.27 8.96 18.83
CA ALA A 619 0.10 7.95 17.86
C ALA A 619 0.73 8.62 16.66
N THR A 620 1.86 8.10 16.19
CA THR A 620 2.56 8.68 15.03
C THR A 620 2.93 7.61 14.05
N PHE A 621 2.77 7.88 12.76
CA PHE A 621 3.17 7.00 11.67
C PHE A 621 3.32 7.80 10.37
N ILE A 622 3.84 7.14 9.34
CA ILE A 622 3.74 7.58 7.95
C ILE A 622 2.63 6.75 7.31
N ASP A 623 1.70 7.38 6.63
CA ASP A 623 0.62 6.68 5.94
C ASP A 623 1.10 6.01 4.64
N ASN A 624 0.22 5.26 3.96
CA ASN A 624 0.52 4.56 2.71
C ASN A 624 0.91 5.49 1.54
N SER A 625 0.70 6.80 1.68
CA SER A 625 1.06 7.81 0.68
C SER A 625 2.40 8.50 0.97
N GLY A 626 3.07 8.13 2.07
CA GLY A 626 4.31 8.76 2.50
C GLY A 626 4.12 10.05 3.29
N LEU A 627 2.89 10.35 3.74
CA LEU A 627 2.60 11.53 4.53
C LEU A 627 2.69 11.23 6.03
N PRO A 628 3.35 12.11 6.82
CA PRO A 628 3.33 12.01 8.27
C PRO A 628 1.92 12.21 8.84
N VAL A 629 1.61 11.40 9.84
CA VAL A 629 0.39 11.49 10.64
C VAL A 629 0.77 11.63 12.11
N LEU A 630 0.29 12.72 12.73
CA LEU A 630 0.33 12.96 14.17
C LEU A 630 -1.09 12.81 14.73
N GLY A 631 -1.44 11.60 15.13
CA GLY A 631 -2.80 11.19 15.49
C GLY A 631 -2.99 10.79 16.96
N VAL A 632 -4.13 10.18 17.25
CA VAL A 632 -4.52 9.72 18.59
C VAL A 632 -4.85 8.23 18.55
N SER A 633 -4.28 7.44 19.45
CA SER A 633 -4.73 6.07 19.73
C SER A 633 -5.59 6.07 21.00
N ALA A 634 -6.82 5.57 20.88
CA ALA A 634 -7.72 5.43 22.01
C ALA A 634 -7.15 4.41 23.01
N SER A 635 -7.00 4.80 24.28
CA SER A 635 -6.28 3.98 25.27
C SER A 635 -6.99 2.68 25.64
N GLY A 636 -8.31 2.62 25.38
CA GLY A 636 -9.16 1.45 25.61
C GLY A 636 -9.31 0.52 24.41
N LEU A 637 -8.69 0.83 23.26
CA LEU A 637 -8.63 -0.07 22.12
C LEU A 637 -7.38 -0.93 22.18
N GLU A 638 -7.51 -2.17 21.70
CA GLU A 638 -6.41 -3.06 21.45
C GLU A 638 -5.65 -2.57 20.22
N ASP A 639 -4.38 -2.27 20.40
CA ASP A 639 -3.53 -1.68 19.37
C ASP A 639 -2.11 -2.22 19.55
N ASN A 640 -1.33 -2.20 18.49
CA ASN A 640 0.07 -2.58 18.56
C ASN A 640 0.93 -1.52 19.28
N ALA A 641 2.07 -1.95 19.80
CA ALA A 641 3.03 -1.09 20.48
C ALA A 641 4.47 -1.43 20.10
N ARG A 642 5.36 -0.45 20.28
CA ARG A 642 6.77 -0.55 19.91
C ARG A 642 7.66 -0.05 21.05
N ILE A 643 8.74 -0.79 21.32
CA ILE A 643 9.77 -0.44 22.31
C ILE A 643 11.10 -0.23 21.58
N ALA A 644 11.77 0.88 21.86
CA ALA A 644 13.17 1.08 21.47
C ALA A 644 14.12 0.57 22.57
N VAL A 645 15.30 0.14 22.15
CA VAL A 645 16.39 -0.31 23.02
C VAL A 645 17.53 0.69 22.99
N GLY A 646 18.30 0.76 24.07
CA GLY A 646 19.57 1.48 24.13
C GLY A 646 19.52 2.84 24.77
#